data_AF-A0A932XHS8-F1
#
_entry.id   AF-A0A932XHS8-F1
#
_cell.length_a   1.000
_cell.length_b   1.000
_cell.length_c   1.000
_cell.angle_alpha   90.00
_cell.angle_beta   90.00
_cell.angle_gamma   90.00
#
_symmetry.space_group_name_H-M   'P 1'
#
loop_
_entity.id
_entity.type
_entity.pdbx_description
1 polymer ?
#
loop_
_entity_poly.entity_id
_entity_poly.type
_entity_poly.pdbx_seq_one_letter_code
_entity_poly.pdbx_strand_id
1 'polypeptide(L)'
;MDFASGLTRALGGRYEIEREIGRGGMAIVYVARDARHDRPLAVKVLRPELGTSLAAERFLREIQIAAQLQHPLIVPLYDSGATDDNLLWFVMPFIEGETLRARLVREKQLPLGEALRIARETTEALSYAHAHGVVHRDIKPENILLTSEHAVITDFGIARAISEAGGGGLTSAGVSVGTPAYMSPEQAAGSAVDGRSDVYGLGCVLFEMLAGEPPFTGPTPQAVLARHISENVPSLRVVRPNVPGPVERVVATALAKVPADRFGTAQEFRSALDSLELGREPGLAAQRRIRGWPTLVGLSVAVLFALLVWRGVVAPPPRLDPGHVVVYPLATSSGAEHAAPFGEDVATALLTALNAAEHLEVADGWRLLDERQRENPRRVTEGDVWRISRQAGAQFAVDGWVLFSDSTRVGIRLHDLAGDSGSVIVIAFAASADPWTVGLRAASALLPRLIPAGASVDLSALSDRSLTATARFLRGEQAYRRARFAEAFDYYRNAVAADSAFALAAVRGAQAASWNRQEQEARDLIRTALAHDRFLAPRDRHLALGFEAYLLGDADTAAGRLRQAVAVDPRWPEAWMALGEVYTHLLPGDGPLDSLAAAAFDEVHRLDSTFAPVLYHLIEIALRRGDVRGATRLLRQFRQGEPDSAELVPSELMLRCVAESPNAVNWRELARTIPQWVVEAGRALAVAGLRQPRCAEPAWRAVIAADTASDVMGRARRQGALSGLQALLVAGGRTEQLRQLLDSDTASAPGYTARLYVLSALAGAALEREADDGAAELRRAYEANPAGTMSVQLWHLGSWEAHRGRWAEAKAIADTLAARATRSRERREARMASSVLARALLARGDSTEALRLLVALVPDTVRGALTWQPWESLGGERLLLAQLRFARGEFAESYRIAAGFDAPTSVPYVMYLPASLALRMRAAEAMGDARAAEAMRRRLVVLGRRDLVELL
;
A
#
# COMPACT_ATOMS: atom_id res chain seq x y z
N MET A 1 -57.86 -10.53 0.91
CA MET A 1 -58.08 -10.57 -0.54
C MET A 1 -57.00 -11.46 -1.14
N ASP A 2 -57.35 -12.30 -2.12
CA ASP A 2 -56.39 -13.16 -2.82
C ASP A 2 -55.37 -12.32 -3.62
N PHE A 3 -54.09 -12.69 -3.55
CA PHE A 3 -52.98 -11.96 -4.18
C PHE A 3 -53.17 -11.82 -5.70
N ALA A 4 -53.65 -12.88 -6.36
CA ALA A 4 -53.92 -12.86 -7.79
C ALA A 4 -55.04 -11.86 -8.13
N SER A 5 -56.11 -11.84 -7.33
CA SER A 5 -57.21 -10.88 -7.47
C SER A 5 -56.76 -9.42 -7.25
N GLY A 6 -55.83 -9.19 -6.32
CA GLY A 6 -55.21 -7.88 -6.07
C GLY A 6 -54.31 -7.42 -7.22
N LEU A 7 -53.50 -8.32 -7.78
CA LEU A 7 -52.61 -8.05 -8.91
C LEU A 7 -53.40 -7.74 -10.19
N THR A 8 -54.45 -8.50 -10.51
CA THR A 8 -55.30 -8.22 -11.69
C THR A 8 -55.95 -6.85 -11.61
N ARG A 9 -56.39 -6.43 -10.40
CA ARG A 9 -56.91 -5.08 -10.17
C ARG A 9 -55.82 -4.01 -10.32
N ALA A 10 -54.61 -4.28 -9.80
CA ALA A 10 -53.45 -3.40 -9.90
C ALA A 10 -53.05 -3.08 -11.35
N LEU A 11 -53.17 -4.09 -12.22
CA LEU A 11 -52.83 -3.98 -13.64
C LEU A 11 -53.97 -3.41 -14.49
N GLY A 12 -55.11 -3.05 -13.88
CA GLY A 12 -56.21 -2.33 -14.51
C GLY A 12 -56.87 -3.04 -15.70
N GLY A 13 -56.73 -4.37 -15.80
CA GLY A 13 -57.18 -5.15 -16.96
C GLY A 13 -56.39 -4.90 -18.26
N ARG A 14 -55.34 -4.07 -18.21
CA ARG A 14 -54.48 -3.77 -19.38
C ARG A 14 -53.43 -4.85 -19.61
N TYR A 15 -52.89 -5.42 -18.53
CA TYR A 15 -51.90 -6.50 -18.59
C TYR A 15 -52.53 -7.77 -18.01
N GLU A 16 -52.85 -8.73 -18.88
CA GLU A 16 -53.48 -10.00 -18.50
C GLU A 16 -52.40 -11.03 -18.17
N ILE A 17 -52.32 -11.45 -16.90
CA ILE A 17 -51.29 -12.41 -16.43
C ILE A 17 -51.58 -13.80 -17.01
N GLU A 18 -50.58 -14.39 -17.68
CA GLU A 18 -50.67 -15.74 -18.26
C GLU A 18 -50.08 -16.80 -17.32
N ARG A 19 -48.82 -16.61 -16.89
CA ARG A 19 -48.09 -17.59 -16.05
C ARG A 19 -46.93 -16.97 -15.27
N GLU A 20 -46.56 -17.58 -14.14
CA GLU A 20 -45.33 -17.26 -13.41
C GLU A 20 -44.10 -17.84 -14.14
N ILE A 21 -43.01 -17.07 -14.24
CA ILE A 21 -41.76 -17.49 -14.90
C ILE A 21 -40.54 -17.48 -13.99
N GLY A 22 -40.61 -16.81 -12.85
CA GLY A 22 -39.54 -16.81 -11.87
C GLY A 22 -39.97 -16.20 -10.55
N ARG A 23 -39.45 -16.76 -9.45
CA ARG A 23 -39.68 -16.28 -8.08
C ARG A 23 -38.36 -16.10 -7.38
N GLY A 24 -38.00 -14.85 -7.09
CA GLY A 24 -36.83 -14.50 -6.31
C GLY A 24 -37.15 -14.26 -4.83
N GLY A 25 -36.12 -13.96 -4.04
CA GLY A 25 -36.29 -13.61 -2.63
C GLY A 25 -37.14 -12.34 -2.42
N MET A 26 -37.13 -11.43 -3.39
CA MET A 26 -37.73 -10.09 -3.30
C MET A 26 -38.98 -9.91 -4.16
N ALA A 27 -39.03 -10.50 -5.37
CA ALA A 27 -40.09 -10.27 -6.34
C ALA A 27 -40.47 -11.56 -7.09
N ILE A 28 -41.65 -11.54 -7.70
CA ILE A 28 -42.17 -12.60 -8.58
C ILE A 28 -42.30 -12.01 -9.99
N VAL A 29 -41.89 -12.76 -11.02
CA VAL A 29 -41.98 -12.36 -12.43
C VAL A 29 -43.02 -13.22 -13.13
N TYR A 30 -43.96 -12.56 -13.81
CA TYR A 30 -45.03 -13.16 -14.61
C TYR A 30 -44.86 -12.83 -16.09
N VAL A 31 -45.30 -13.72 -16.97
CA VAL A 31 -45.65 -13.35 -18.35
C VAL A 31 -47.07 -12.81 -18.34
N ALA A 32 -47.29 -11.72 -19.06
CA ALA A 32 -48.60 -11.12 -19.27
C ALA A 32 -48.80 -10.73 -20.74
N ARG A 33 -50.04 -10.61 -21.19
CA ARG A 33 -50.39 -10.06 -22.50
C ARG A 33 -50.87 -8.62 -22.37
N ASP A 34 -50.33 -7.72 -23.19
CA ASP A 34 -50.82 -6.34 -23.31
C ASP A 34 -52.13 -6.35 -24.10
N ALA A 35 -53.28 -6.20 -23.44
CA ALA A 35 -54.58 -6.26 -24.08
C ALA A 35 -54.79 -5.16 -25.13
N ARG A 36 -54.02 -4.05 -25.07
CA ARG A 36 -54.12 -2.96 -26.05
C ARG A 36 -53.30 -3.21 -27.31
N HIS A 37 -52.11 -3.80 -27.19
CA HIS A 37 -51.17 -3.97 -28.29
C HIS A 37 -50.96 -5.44 -28.70
N ASP A 38 -51.62 -6.36 -28.01
CA ASP A 38 -51.67 -7.79 -28.30
C ASP A 38 -50.30 -8.48 -28.37
N ARG A 39 -49.42 -8.15 -27.42
CA ARG A 39 -48.03 -8.66 -27.34
C ARG A 39 -47.67 -9.22 -25.95
N PRO A 40 -46.76 -10.21 -25.85
CA PRO A 40 -46.28 -10.71 -24.57
C PRO A 40 -45.36 -9.70 -23.88
N LEU A 41 -45.47 -9.62 -22.56
CA LEU A 41 -44.71 -8.76 -21.65
C LEU A 41 -44.31 -9.53 -20.40
N ALA A 42 -43.29 -9.06 -19.70
CA ALA A 42 -42.92 -9.55 -18.38
C ALA A 42 -43.34 -8.53 -17.30
N VAL A 43 -44.02 -8.99 -16.26
CA VAL A 43 -44.47 -8.17 -15.12
C VAL A 43 -43.74 -8.64 -13.87
N LYS A 44 -42.88 -7.79 -13.32
CA LYS A 44 -42.19 -8.04 -12.05
C LYS A 44 -42.99 -7.38 -10.93
N VAL A 45 -43.34 -8.16 -9.91
CA VAL A 45 -44.21 -7.75 -8.81
C VAL A 45 -43.47 -7.96 -7.49
N LEU A 46 -43.40 -6.92 -6.66
CA LEU A 46 -42.85 -7.02 -5.31
C LEU A 46 -43.73 -7.96 -4.48
N ARG A 47 -43.09 -8.85 -3.71
CA ARG A 47 -43.84 -9.75 -2.83
C ARG A 47 -44.61 -8.94 -1.77
N PRO A 48 -45.90 -9.23 -1.52
CA PRO A 48 -46.72 -8.48 -0.56
C PRO A 48 -46.11 -8.40 0.84
N GLU A 49 -45.46 -9.49 1.28
CA GLU A 49 -44.81 -9.59 2.59
C GLU A 49 -43.69 -8.54 2.80
N LEU A 50 -43.24 -7.87 1.73
CA LEU A 50 -42.13 -6.93 1.72
C LEU A 50 -42.56 -5.47 1.48
N GLY A 51 -43.87 -5.20 1.31
CA GLY A 51 -44.43 -3.92 0.88
C GLY A 51 -44.20 -2.73 1.81
N THR A 52 -43.89 -2.93 3.10
CA THR A 52 -43.60 -1.86 4.08
C THR A 52 -42.15 -1.84 4.56
N SER A 53 -41.27 -2.57 3.88
CA SER A 53 -39.89 -2.82 4.30
C SER A 53 -38.88 -2.05 3.43
N LEU A 54 -37.61 -2.11 3.83
CA LEU A 54 -36.45 -1.69 3.03
C LEU A 54 -36.45 -2.27 1.59
N ALA A 55 -37.11 -3.41 1.37
CA ALA A 55 -37.28 -3.98 0.04
C ALA A 55 -38.23 -3.17 -0.87
N ALA A 56 -39.25 -2.50 -0.33
CA ALA A 56 -40.10 -1.63 -1.14
C ALA A 56 -39.32 -0.43 -1.69
N GLU A 57 -38.48 0.20 -0.87
CA GLU A 57 -37.59 1.30 -1.30
C GLU A 57 -36.58 0.85 -2.37
N ARG A 58 -36.00 -0.34 -2.20
CA ARG A 58 -35.10 -0.96 -3.18
C ARG A 58 -35.80 -1.18 -4.52
N PHE A 59 -37.04 -1.67 -4.50
CA PHE A 59 -37.84 -1.97 -5.69
C PHE A 59 -38.22 -0.68 -6.44
N LEU A 60 -38.67 0.35 -5.73
CA LEU A 60 -38.95 1.67 -6.33
C LEU A 60 -37.71 2.27 -6.97
N ARG A 61 -36.54 2.10 -6.34
CA ARG A 61 -35.29 2.59 -6.91
C ARG A 61 -34.88 1.80 -8.17
N GLU A 62 -35.17 0.50 -8.24
CA GLU A 62 -35.02 -0.31 -9.46
C GLU A 62 -35.85 0.21 -10.62
N ILE A 63 -37.11 0.53 -10.37
CA ILE A 63 -37.98 1.17 -11.34
C ILE A 63 -37.38 2.51 -11.82
N GLN A 64 -36.91 3.35 -10.90
CA GLN A 64 -36.33 4.66 -11.24
C GLN A 64 -35.07 4.55 -12.10
N ILE A 65 -34.19 3.58 -11.80
CA ILE A 65 -32.97 3.38 -12.59
C ILE A 65 -33.29 2.79 -13.96
N ALA A 66 -34.14 1.76 -14.02
CA ALA A 66 -34.55 1.15 -15.28
C ALA A 66 -35.24 2.16 -16.21
N ALA A 67 -36.04 3.09 -15.67
CA ALA A 67 -36.69 4.15 -16.43
C ALA A 67 -35.72 5.16 -17.08
N GLN A 68 -34.48 5.28 -16.56
CA GLN A 68 -33.47 6.22 -17.06
C GLN A 68 -32.59 5.65 -18.17
N LEU A 69 -32.66 4.34 -18.43
CA LEU A 69 -31.78 3.66 -19.37
C LEU A 69 -32.53 3.23 -20.62
N GLN A 70 -32.06 3.68 -21.79
CA GLN A 70 -32.61 3.32 -23.11
C GLN A 70 -31.48 2.85 -24.02
N HIS A 71 -31.27 1.53 -24.09
CA HIS A 71 -30.20 0.95 -24.89
C HIS A 71 -30.64 -0.42 -25.46
N PRO A 72 -30.30 -0.78 -26.71
CA PRO A 72 -30.73 -2.05 -27.31
C PRO A 72 -30.33 -3.31 -26.53
N LEU A 73 -29.21 -3.23 -25.78
CA LEU A 73 -28.67 -4.33 -24.96
C LEU A 73 -29.05 -4.24 -23.47
N ILE A 74 -29.97 -3.34 -23.10
CA ILE A 74 -30.53 -3.24 -21.74
C ILE A 74 -32.05 -3.39 -21.86
N VAL A 75 -32.64 -4.28 -21.06
CA VAL A 75 -34.09 -4.47 -21.08
C VAL A 75 -34.79 -3.17 -20.62
N PRO A 76 -35.61 -2.53 -21.48
CA PRO A 76 -36.25 -1.26 -21.14
C PRO A 76 -37.42 -1.46 -20.18
N LEU A 77 -37.70 -0.42 -19.41
CA LEU A 77 -38.94 -0.32 -18.64
C LEU A 77 -40.07 0.23 -19.52
N TYR A 78 -41.21 -0.45 -19.56
CA TYR A 78 -42.40 0.01 -20.29
C TYR A 78 -43.41 0.74 -19.41
N ASP A 79 -43.64 0.24 -18.20
CA ASP A 79 -44.65 0.80 -17.29
C ASP A 79 -44.32 0.42 -15.85
N SER A 80 -44.88 1.14 -14.89
CA SER A 80 -44.75 0.82 -13.47
C SER A 80 -45.93 1.37 -12.69
N GLY A 81 -46.30 0.72 -11.59
CA GLY A 81 -47.39 1.18 -10.77
C GLY A 81 -47.33 0.68 -9.34
N ALA A 82 -48.22 1.26 -8.55
CA ALA A 82 -48.49 0.92 -7.16
C ALA A 82 -50.01 0.89 -6.94
N THR A 83 -50.50 0.00 -6.08
CA THR A 83 -51.88 0.06 -5.59
C THR A 83 -51.96 0.81 -4.27
N ASP A 84 -53.19 1.15 -3.84
CA ASP A 84 -53.47 1.71 -2.52
C ASP A 84 -52.97 0.81 -1.37
N ASP A 85 -52.89 -0.51 -1.61
CA ASP A 85 -52.35 -1.51 -0.68
C ASP A 85 -50.81 -1.66 -0.78
N ASN A 86 -50.12 -0.72 -1.44
CA ASN A 86 -48.67 -0.66 -1.66
C ASN A 86 -48.08 -1.87 -2.43
N LEU A 87 -48.87 -2.51 -3.31
CA LEU A 87 -48.38 -3.54 -4.21
C LEU A 87 -47.63 -2.90 -5.37
N LEU A 88 -46.31 -2.99 -5.35
CA LEU A 88 -45.43 -2.41 -6.36
C LEU A 88 -45.20 -3.39 -7.52
N TRP A 89 -45.30 -2.88 -8.74
CA TRP A 89 -45.05 -3.67 -9.95
C TRP A 89 -44.43 -2.83 -11.05
N PHE A 90 -43.75 -3.50 -11.97
CA PHE A 90 -43.28 -2.88 -13.19
C PHE A 90 -43.27 -3.86 -14.37
N VAL A 91 -43.36 -3.31 -15.58
CA VAL A 91 -43.56 -4.04 -16.83
C VAL A 91 -42.40 -3.79 -17.77
N MET A 92 -41.91 -4.85 -18.38
CA MET A 92 -40.80 -4.85 -19.33
C MET A 92 -41.14 -5.79 -20.50
N PRO A 93 -40.42 -5.71 -21.65
CA PRO A 93 -40.59 -6.67 -22.72
C PRO A 93 -40.39 -8.10 -22.22
N PHE A 94 -41.21 -9.04 -22.71
CA PHE A 94 -40.88 -10.45 -22.57
C PHE A 94 -39.79 -10.80 -23.57
N ILE A 95 -38.62 -11.20 -23.07
CA ILE A 95 -37.49 -11.60 -23.90
C ILE A 95 -37.63 -13.10 -24.19
N GLU A 96 -37.89 -13.43 -25.45
CA GLU A 96 -37.92 -14.82 -25.92
C GLU A 96 -36.48 -15.36 -25.97
N GLY A 97 -36.18 -16.33 -25.09
CA GLY A 97 -34.83 -16.86 -24.93
C GLY A 97 -34.60 -17.55 -23.59
N GLU A 98 -33.33 -17.72 -23.22
CA GLU A 98 -32.91 -18.30 -21.93
C GLU A 98 -31.91 -17.38 -21.22
N THR A 99 -31.71 -17.58 -19.91
CA THR A 99 -30.63 -16.91 -19.17
C THR A 99 -29.28 -17.54 -19.52
N LEU A 100 -28.19 -16.78 -19.40
CA LEU A 100 -26.83 -17.33 -19.52
C LEU A 100 -26.58 -18.44 -18.48
N ARG A 101 -27.20 -18.34 -17.29
CA ARG A 101 -27.18 -19.45 -16.31
C ARG A 101 -27.76 -20.74 -16.90
N ALA A 102 -28.96 -20.70 -17.48
CA ALA A 102 -29.60 -21.89 -18.05
C ALA A 102 -28.74 -22.50 -19.16
N ARG A 103 -28.14 -21.64 -19.99
CA ARG A 103 -27.16 -22.02 -21.01
C ARG A 103 -25.94 -22.74 -20.43
N LEU A 104 -25.30 -22.17 -19.40
CA LEU A 104 -24.11 -22.75 -18.76
C LEU A 104 -24.42 -24.05 -18.02
N VAL A 105 -25.62 -24.21 -17.47
CA VAL A 105 -26.05 -25.49 -16.89
C VAL A 105 -26.15 -26.58 -17.97
N ARG A 106 -26.66 -26.23 -19.16
CA ARG A 106 -26.82 -27.19 -20.27
C ARG A 106 -25.50 -27.53 -20.97
N GLU A 107 -24.68 -26.52 -21.27
CA GLU A 107 -23.51 -26.67 -22.14
C GLU A 107 -22.19 -26.79 -21.37
N LYS A 108 -22.19 -26.45 -20.07
CA LYS A 108 -21.03 -26.41 -19.16
C LYS A 108 -19.95 -25.40 -19.59
N GLN A 109 -19.45 -25.44 -20.81
CA GLN A 109 -18.48 -24.51 -21.38
C GLN A 109 -18.95 -24.00 -22.75
N LEU A 110 -18.69 -22.73 -23.05
CA LEU A 110 -19.03 -22.14 -24.35
C LEU A 110 -17.84 -22.12 -25.32
N PRO A 111 -18.10 -22.13 -26.64
CA PRO A 111 -17.09 -21.81 -27.64
C PRO A 111 -16.50 -20.42 -27.42
N LEU A 112 -15.19 -20.26 -27.65
CA LEU A 112 -14.47 -19.01 -27.40
C LEU A 112 -15.12 -17.81 -28.11
N GLY A 113 -15.49 -17.97 -29.39
CA GLY A 113 -16.13 -16.89 -30.16
C GLY A 113 -17.46 -16.45 -29.58
N GLU A 114 -18.25 -17.39 -29.05
CA GLU A 114 -19.54 -17.09 -28.41
C GLU A 114 -19.36 -16.41 -27.07
N ALA A 115 -18.43 -16.89 -26.22
CA ALA A 115 -18.11 -16.26 -24.94
C ALA A 115 -17.61 -14.82 -25.11
N LEU A 116 -16.75 -14.56 -26.11
CA LEU A 116 -16.26 -13.21 -26.41
C LEU A 116 -17.38 -12.30 -26.97
N ARG A 117 -18.28 -12.83 -27.79
CA ARG A 117 -19.45 -12.08 -28.29
C ARG A 117 -20.36 -11.63 -27.15
N ILE A 118 -20.75 -12.58 -26.26
CA ILE A 118 -21.59 -12.29 -25.09
C ILE A 118 -20.92 -11.26 -24.17
N ALA A 119 -19.62 -11.43 -23.90
CA ALA A 119 -18.87 -10.46 -23.10
C ALA A 119 -18.88 -9.07 -23.73
N ARG A 120 -18.67 -8.94 -25.05
CA ARG A 120 -18.70 -7.63 -25.74
C ARG A 120 -20.05 -6.94 -25.64
N GLU A 121 -21.14 -7.66 -25.93
CA GLU A 121 -22.51 -7.14 -25.85
C GLU A 121 -22.85 -6.69 -24.42
N THR A 122 -22.49 -7.50 -23.43
CA THR A 122 -22.68 -7.16 -22.00
C THR A 122 -21.85 -5.92 -21.62
N THR A 123 -20.62 -5.83 -22.12
CA THR A 123 -19.75 -4.69 -21.83
C THR A 123 -20.26 -3.39 -22.47
N GLU A 124 -20.87 -3.47 -23.66
CA GLU A 124 -21.52 -2.34 -24.33
C GLU A 124 -22.72 -1.83 -23.53
N ALA A 125 -23.58 -2.72 -23.04
CA ALA A 125 -24.68 -2.37 -22.14
C ALA A 125 -24.17 -1.71 -20.84
N LEU A 126 -23.15 -2.29 -20.20
CA LEU A 126 -22.54 -1.73 -18.99
C LEU A 126 -21.94 -0.34 -19.24
N SER A 127 -21.26 -0.15 -20.36
CA SER A 127 -20.69 1.15 -20.73
C SER A 127 -21.75 2.22 -20.88
N TYR A 128 -22.89 1.89 -21.49
CA TYR A 128 -24.02 2.81 -21.59
C TYR A 128 -24.56 3.18 -20.20
N ALA A 129 -24.78 2.20 -19.32
CA ALA A 129 -25.28 2.45 -17.97
C ALA A 129 -24.31 3.31 -17.14
N HIS A 130 -23.01 3.01 -17.19
CA HIS A 130 -21.96 3.76 -16.49
C HIS A 130 -21.90 5.22 -16.95
N ALA A 131 -22.09 5.49 -18.25
CA ALA A 131 -22.14 6.85 -18.78
C ALA A 131 -23.35 7.66 -18.26
N HIS A 132 -24.40 6.98 -17.79
CA HIS A 132 -25.58 7.59 -17.15
C HIS A 132 -25.48 7.57 -15.61
N GLY A 133 -24.30 7.29 -15.05
CA GLY A 133 -24.06 7.29 -13.61
C GLY A 133 -24.68 6.10 -12.86
N VAL A 134 -25.07 5.04 -13.59
CA VAL A 134 -25.67 3.83 -13.02
C VAL A 134 -24.65 2.69 -13.00
N VAL A 135 -24.44 2.08 -11.85
CA VAL A 135 -23.63 0.85 -11.67
C VAL A 135 -24.57 -0.32 -11.41
N HIS A 136 -24.36 -1.47 -12.05
CA HIS A 136 -25.26 -2.62 -11.95
C HIS A 136 -25.12 -3.38 -10.62
N ARG A 137 -23.90 -3.55 -10.11
CA ARG A 137 -23.55 -4.13 -8.80
C ARG A 137 -23.91 -5.61 -8.57
N ASP A 138 -24.46 -6.29 -9.56
CA ASP A 138 -24.91 -7.69 -9.47
C ASP A 138 -24.84 -8.39 -10.83
N ILE A 139 -23.71 -8.23 -11.54
CA ILE A 139 -23.47 -8.93 -12.80
C ILE A 139 -23.19 -10.41 -12.53
N LYS A 140 -24.03 -11.26 -13.09
CA LYS A 140 -23.99 -12.73 -12.95
C LYS A 140 -24.79 -13.39 -14.09
N PRO A 141 -24.61 -14.69 -14.35
CA PRO A 141 -25.26 -15.36 -15.49
C PRO A 141 -26.80 -15.32 -15.47
N GLU A 142 -27.42 -15.17 -14.30
CA GLU A 142 -28.88 -15.06 -14.17
C GLU A 142 -29.44 -13.74 -14.71
N ASN A 143 -28.64 -12.66 -14.71
CA ASN A 143 -29.03 -11.31 -15.11
C ASN A 143 -28.67 -10.97 -16.57
N ILE A 144 -28.16 -11.95 -17.33
CA ILE A 144 -27.84 -11.84 -18.76
C ILE A 144 -28.78 -12.77 -19.52
N LEU A 145 -29.67 -12.19 -20.33
CA LEU A 145 -30.64 -12.90 -21.16
C LEU A 145 -30.10 -13.06 -22.58
N LEU A 146 -30.21 -14.26 -23.14
CA LEU A 146 -29.76 -14.57 -24.49
C LEU A 146 -30.97 -14.61 -25.43
N THR A 147 -31.05 -13.63 -26.33
CA THR A 147 -32.00 -13.63 -27.46
C THR A 147 -31.41 -14.40 -28.64
N SER A 148 -32.18 -14.56 -29.72
CA SER A 148 -31.68 -15.17 -30.95
C SER A 148 -30.47 -14.44 -31.55
N GLU A 149 -30.29 -13.14 -31.25
CA GLU A 149 -29.27 -12.29 -31.87
C GLU A 149 -28.26 -11.72 -30.86
N HIS A 150 -28.67 -11.43 -29.62
CA HIS A 150 -27.88 -10.65 -28.67
C HIS A 150 -28.02 -11.10 -27.21
N ALA A 151 -27.00 -10.83 -26.42
CA ALA A 151 -27.05 -10.84 -24.96
C ALA A 151 -27.53 -9.48 -24.45
N VAL A 152 -28.58 -9.48 -23.62
CA VAL A 152 -29.17 -8.27 -23.03
C VAL A 152 -29.15 -8.35 -21.50
N ILE A 153 -28.94 -7.22 -20.83
CA ILE A 153 -28.84 -7.13 -19.36
C ILE A 153 -30.20 -6.74 -18.75
N THR A 154 -30.54 -7.37 -17.62
CA THR A 154 -31.71 -7.05 -16.79
C THR A 154 -31.31 -6.92 -15.31
N ASP A 155 -32.22 -6.40 -14.47
CA ASP A 155 -32.13 -6.45 -13.00
C ASP A 155 -30.93 -5.71 -12.38
N PHE A 156 -30.87 -4.39 -12.55
CA PHE A 156 -29.86 -3.53 -11.92
C PHE A 156 -29.94 -3.64 -10.39
N GLY A 157 -28.92 -4.25 -9.77
CA GLY A 157 -28.87 -4.76 -8.40
C GLY A 157 -28.81 -3.69 -7.30
N ILE A 158 -29.89 -2.95 -7.11
CA ILE A 158 -29.96 -1.80 -6.20
C ILE A 158 -30.07 -2.17 -4.72
N ALA A 159 -30.29 -3.44 -4.41
CA ALA A 159 -30.27 -3.96 -3.04
C ALA A 159 -29.01 -3.58 -2.25
N ARG A 160 -27.90 -3.26 -2.93
CA ARG A 160 -26.59 -2.97 -2.34
C ARG A 160 -26.33 -1.48 -2.07
N ALA A 161 -26.97 -0.56 -2.79
CA ALA A 161 -26.74 0.89 -2.65
C ALA A 161 -27.29 1.47 -1.33
N ILE A 162 -28.35 0.85 -0.78
CA ILE A 162 -28.99 1.34 0.45
C ILE A 162 -28.30 0.79 1.71
N SER A 163 -27.66 -0.39 1.64
CA SER A 163 -26.87 -0.91 2.77
C SER A 163 -25.58 -0.11 3.01
N GLU A 164 -24.97 0.48 1.97
CA GLU A 164 -23.82 1.39 2.10
C GLU A 164 -24.18 2.73 2.76
N ALA A 165 -25.39 3.25 2.54
CA ALA A 165 -25.84 4.53 3.11
C ALA A 165 -26.23 4.45 4.60
N GLY A 166 -26.42 3.25 5.15
CA GLY A 166 -26.95 3.02 6.50
C GLY A 166 -25.91 2.73 7.60
N GLY A 167 -24.61 2.69 7.30
CA GLY A 167 -23.54 2.49 8.30
C GLY A 167 -23.57 1.16 9.08
N GLY A 168 -24.48 0.24 8.77
CA GLY A 168 -24.56 -1.08 9.39
C GLY A 168 -23.78 -2.12 8.59
N GLY A 169 -22.79 -2.75 9.22
CA GLY A 169 -22.09 -3.90 8.65
C GLY A 169 -23.05 -5.00 8.19
N LEU A 170 -22.65 -5.75 7.16
CA LEU A 170 -23.39 -6.79 6.44
C LEU A 170 -23.83 -8.02 7.28
N THR A 171 -23.88 -7.91 8.61
CA THR A 171 -24.03 -9.03 9.57
C THR A 171 -25.34 -9.01 10.36
N SER A 172 -26.40 -8.39 9.85
CA SER A 172 -27.73 -8.46 10.48
C SER A 172 -28.53 -9.63 9.89
N ALA A 173 -28.99 -10.52 10.78
CA ALA A 173 -29.64 -11.79 10.51
C ALA A 173 -30.74 -11.75 9.44
N GLY A 174 -30.69 -12.69 8.49
CA GLY A 174 -31.83 -13.09 7.64
C GLY A 174 -31.98 -12.41 6.28
N VAL A 175 -31.08 -11.53 5.86
CA VAL A 175 -31.15 -10.87 4.55
C VAL A 175 -30.33 -11.65 3.53
N SER A 176 -30.94 -12.03 2.40
CA SER A 176 -30.33 -12.74 1.27
C SER A 176 -28.96 -12.14 0.91
N VAL A 177 -27.89 -12.79 1.36
CA VAL A 177 -26.53 -12.58 0.87
C VAL A 177 -26.60 -12.89 -0.63
N GLY A 178 -26.22 -11.94 -1.51
CA GLY A 178 -26.20 -12.18 -2.96
C GLY A 178 -25.31 -13.37 -3.34
N THR A 179 -25.24 -13.73 -4.63
CA THR A 179 -24.43 -14.87 -5.09
C THR A 179 -22.93 -14.59 -4.91
N PRO A 180 -22.23 -15.20 -3.93
CA PRO A 180 -20.85 -14.83 -3.57
C PRO A 180 -19.84 -15.01 -4.70
N ALA A 181 -20.10 -15.93 -5.63
CA ALA A 181 -19.21 -16.35 -6.71
C ALA A 181 -18.91 -15.28 -7.78
N TYR A 182 -19.65 -14.17 -7.79
CA TYR A 182 -19.46 -13.08 -8.76
C TYR A 182 -19.18 -11.74 -8.09
N MET A 183 -19.16 -11.70 -6.76
CA MET A 183 -18.92 -10.46 -6.03
C MET A 183 -17.49 -9.99 -6.27
N SER A 184 -17.34 -8.70 -6.53
CA SER A 184 -16.01 -8.12 -6.53
C SER A 184 -15.41 -8.09 -5.11
N PRO A 185 -14.08 -8.08 -4.97
CA PRO A 185 -13.39 -7.98 -3.68
C PRO A 185 -13.89 -6.81 -2.82
N GLU A 186 -14.11 -5.64 -3.41
CA GLU A 186 -14.65 -4.46 -2.72
C GLU A 186 -16.10 -4.66 -2.26
N GLN A 187 -16.91 -5.37 -3.05
CA GLN A 187 -18.26 -5.76 -2.65
C GLN A 187 -18.28 -6.81 -1.54
N ALA A 188 -17.31 -7.71 -1.51
CA ALA A 188 -17.13 -8.72 -0.46
C ALA A 188 -16.61 -8.10 0.85
N ALA A 189 -15.79 -7.05 0.75
CA ALA A 189 -15.22 -6.32 1.88
C ALA A 189 -16.13 -5.22 2.45
N GLY A 190 -17.20 -4.84 1.73
CA GLY A 190 -18.08 -3.73 2.11
C GLY A 190 -17.48 -2.34 1.87
N SER A 191 -16.52 -2.23 0.95
CA SER A 191 -15.90 -0.97 0.50
C SER A 191 -16.74 -0.30 -0.59
N ALA A 192 -16.40 0.95 -0.98
CA ALA A 192 -17.14 1.69 -2.00
C ALA A 192 -17.12 1.01 -3.39
N VAL A 193 -18.29 0.94 -4.04
CA VAL A 193 -18.53 0.21 -5.30
C VAL A 193 -18.77 1.17 -6.48
N ASP A 194 -17.97 1.04 -7.56
CA ASP A 194 -18.10 1.77 -8.83
C ASP A 194 -18.27 0.83 -10.03
N GLY A 195 -18.27 1.38 -11.26
CA GLY A 195 -18.43 0.60 -12.51
C GLY A 195 -17.42 -0.53 -12.71
N ARG A 196 -16.26 -0.50 -12.04
CA ARG A 196 -15.23 -1.55 -12.13
C ARG A 196 -15.62 -2.81 -11.37
N SER A 197 -16.60 -2.72 -10.46
CA SER A 197 -17.20 -3.91 -9.85
C SER A 197 -18.01 -4.72 -10.87
N ASP A 198 -18.68 -4.04 -11.82
CA ASP A 198 -19.39 -4.72 -12.92
C ASP A 198 -18.40 -5.35 -13.90
N VAL A 199 -17.26 -4.69 -14.17
CA VAL A 199 -16.16 -5.26 -14.96
C VAL A 199 -15.64 -6.56 -14.33
N TYR A 200 -15.46 -6.59 -13.01
CA TYR A 200 -15.04 -7.80 -12.31
C TYR A 200 -16.11 -8.90 -12.36
N GLY A 201 -17.37 -8.56 -12.09
CA GLY A 201 -18.48 -9.51 -12.19
C GLY A 201 -18.57 -10.13 -13.59
N LEU A 202 -18.42 -9.31 -14.64
CA LEU A 202 -18.35 -9.79 -16.02
C LEU A 202 -17.08 -10.61 -16.30
N GLY A 203 -15.95 -10.26 -15.69
CA GLY A 203 -14.73 -11.07 -15.71
C GLY A 203 -14.96 -12.48 -15.14
N CYS A 204 -15.71 -12.59 -14.04
CA CYS A 204 -16.08 -13.88 -13.45
C CYS A 204 -17.00 -14.67 -14.38
N VAL A 205 -17.97 -14.00 -15.01
CA VAL A 205 -18.87 -14.62 -15.99
C VAL A 205 -18.10 -15.09 -17.22
N LEU A 206 -17.18 -14.29 -17.76
CA LEU A 206 -16.36 -14.68 -18.91
C LEU A 206 -15.41 -15.83 -18.56
N PHE A 207 -14.85 -15.84 -17.36
CA PHE A 207 -14.07 -16.97 -16.86
C PHE A 207 -14.92 -18.23 -16.82
N GLU A 208 -16.13 -18.17 -16.24
CA GLU A 208 -17.05 -19.31 -16.17
C GLU A 208 -17.49 -19.80 -17.55
N MET A 209 -17.79 -18.91 -18.50
CA MET A 209 -18.11 -19.31 -19.87
C MET A 209 -16.98 -20.11 -20.52
N LEU A 210 -15.72 -19.81 -20.18
CA LEU A 210 -14.55 -20.46 -20.78
C LEU A 210 -14.09 -21.71 -20.02
N ALA A 211 -14.10 -21.67 -18.68
CA ALA A 211 -13.63 -22.73 -17.78
C ALA A 211 -14.73 -23.70 -17.35
N GLY A 212 -15.99 -23.26 -17.41
CA GLY A 212 -17.19 -24.00 -17.03
C GLY A 212 -17.62 -23.84 -15.58
N GLU A 213 -16.79 -23.21 -14.76
CA GLU A 213 -17.07 -22.85 -13.37
C GLU A 213 -16.50 -21.46 -13.07
N PRO A 214 -17.09 -20.70 -12.12
CA PRO A 214 -16.56 -19.39 -11.73
C PRO A 214 -15.14 -19.51 -11.16
N PRO A 215 -14.34 -18.41 -11.18
CA PRO A 215 -12.93 -18.45 -10.79
C PRO A 215 -12.71 -18.87 -9.33
N PHE A 216 -13.70 -18.64 -8.46
CA PHE A 216 -13.68 -19.07 -7.08
C PHE A 216 -14.96 -19.81 -6.73
N THR A 217 -14.79 -21.06 -6.28
CA THR A 217 -15.83 -21.89 -5.69
C THR A 217 -15.45 -22.18 -4.24
N GLY A 218 -16.35 -22.73 -3.43
CA GLY A 218 -16.06 -23.06 -2.03
C GLY A 218 -17.26 -23.63 -1.30
N PRO A 219 -17.04 -24.32 -0.17
CA PRO A 219 -18.09 -25.05 0.55
C PRO A 219 -19.06 -24.12 1.30
N THR A 220 -18.65 -22.88 1.57
CA THR A 220 -19.51 -21.86 2.21
C THR A 220 -19.46 -20.53 1.47
N PRO A 221 -20.53 -19.71 1.53
CA PRO A 221 -20.52 -18.34 1.02
C PRO A 221 -19.33 -17.51 1.50
N GLN A 222 -18.98 -17.63 2.78
CA GLN A 222 -17.88 -16.90 3.41
C GLN A 222 -16.52 -17.34 2.86
N ALA A 223 -16.33 -18.63 2.58
CA ALA A 223 -15.12 -19.14 1.95
C ALA A 223 -14.97 -18.58 0.53
N VAL A 224 -16.06 -18.57 -0.26
CA VAL A 224 -16.05 -17.96 -1.59
C VAL A 224 -15.69 -16.48 -1.51
N LEU A 225 -16.34 -15.70 -0.62
CA LEU A 225 -16.01 -14.28 -0.43
C LEU A 225 -14.53 -14.07 -0.03
N ALA A 226 -13.99 -14.89 0.88
CA ALA A 226 -12.60 -14.81 1.28
C ALA A 226 -11.63 -15.08 0.10
N ARG A 227 -11.96 -16.04 -0.77
CA ARG A 227 -11.19 -16.33 -1.99
C ARG A 227 -11.27 -15.17 -2.99
N HIS A 228 -12.43 -14.54 -3.14
CA HIS A 228 -12.56 -13.30 -3.91
C HIS A 228 -11.64 -12.20 -3.36
N ILE A 229 -11.50 -12.04 -2.04
CA ILE A 229 -10.66 -11.00 -1.41
C ILE A 229 -9.14 -11.31 -1.51
N SER A 230 -8.74 -12.57 -1.33
CA SER A 230 -7.34 -12.91 -1.00
C SER A 230 -6.66 -13.88 -1.95
N GLU A 231 -7.41 -14.71 -2.70
CA GLU A 231 -6.83 -15.76 -3.54
C GLU A 231 -6.60 -15.26 -4.97
N ASN A 232 -5.45 -15.55 -5.57
CA ASN A 232 -5.19 -15.23 -6.97
C ASN A 232 -6.16 -15.97 -7.90
N VAL A 233 -6.54 -15.31 -9.00
CA VAL A 233 -7.40 -15.90 -10.02
C VAL A 233 -6.69 -17.08 -10.65
N PRO A 234 -7.31 -18.28 -10.70
CA PRO A 234 -6.70 -19.43 -11.36
C PRO A 234 -6.40 -19.14 -12.83
N SER A 235 -5.34 -19.72 -13.37
CA SER A 235 -5.07 -19.61 -14.81
C SER A 235 -6.15 -20.37 -15.60
N LEU A 236 -6.76 -19.69 -16.58
CA LEU A 236 -7.74 -20.32 -17.49
C LEU A 236 -7.12 -21.48 -18.26
N ARG A 237 -5.82 -21.43 -18.50
CA ARG A 237 -5.09 -22.47 -19.24
C ARG A 237 -4.83 -23.73 -18.42
N VAL A 238 -5.03 -23.70 -17.11
CA VAL A 238 -5.05 -24.92 -16.27
C VAL A 238 -6.29 -25.75 -16.59
N VAL A 239 -7.45 -25.11 -16.74
CA VAL A 239 -8.75 -25.78 -17.00
C VAL A 239 -9.00 -25.99 -18.50
N ARG A 240 -8.52 -25.06 -19.34
CA ARG A 240 -8.67 -25.10 -20.80
C ARG A 240 -7.39 -24.64 -21.51
N PRO A 241 -6.39 -25.55 -21.70
CA PRO A 241 -5.06 -25.21 -22.22
C PRO A 241 -5.03 -24.49 -23.57
N ASN A 242 -6.06 -24.70 -24.39
CA ASN A 242 -6.20 -24.15 -25.74
C ASN A 242 -6.71 -22.69 -25.77
N VAL A 243 -7.02 -22.07 -24.62
CA VAL A 243 -7.36 -20.64 -24.57
C VAL A 243 -6.13 -19.81 -24.99
N PRO A 244 -6.25 -18.93 -25.99
CA PRO A 244 -5.15 -18.06 -26.41
C PRO A 244 -4.67 -17.17 -25.25
N GLY A 245 -3.35 -17.02 -25.10
CA GLY A 245 -2.75 -16.17 -24.08
C GLY A 245 -3.31 -14.74 -24.03
N PRO A 246 -3.59 -14.06 -25.17
CA PRO A 246 -4.26 -12.75 -25.15
C PRO A 246 -5.64 -12.75 -24.47
N VAL A 247 -6.44 -13.81 -24.65
CA VAL A 247 -7.77 -13.95 -24.01
C VAL A 247 -7.60 -14.10 -22.50
N GLU A 248 -6.68 -14.96 -22.06
CA GLU A 248 -6.39 -15.15 -20.64
C GLU A 248 -5.94 -13.85 -19.98
N ARG A 249 -5.08 -13.06 -20.65
CA ARG A 249 -4.66 -11.74 -20.14
C ARG A 249 -5.84 -10.81 -19.95
N VAL A 250 -6.75 -10.73 -20.92
CA VAL A 250 -7.95 -9.89 -20.83
C VAL A 250 -8.84 -10.31 -19.66
N VAL A 251 -9.07 -11.61 -19.47
CA VAL A 251 -9.85 -12.12 -18.33
C VAL A 251 -9.14 -11.86 -17.00
N ALA A 252 -7.83 -12.07 -16.92
CA ALA A 252 -7.03 -11.81 -15.73
C ALA A 252 -7.03 -10.33 -15.35
N THR A 253 -6.98 -9.42 -16.33
CA THR A 253 -7.12 -7.97 -16.10
C THR A 253 -8.50 -7.64 -15.55
N ALA A 254 -9.59 -8.16 -16.12
CA ALA A 254 -10.94 -7.93 -15.59
C ALA A 254 -11.11 -8.46 -14.15
N LEU A 255 -10.45 -9.57 -13.82
CA LEU A 255 -10.48 -10.23 -12.50
C LEU A 255 -9.40 -9.75 -11.52
N ALA A 256 -8.70 -8.66 -11.83
CA ALA A 256 -7.71 -8.10 -10.92
C ALA A 256 -8.36 -7.71 -9.58
N LYS A 257 -7.68 -8.00 -8.46
CA LYS A 257 -8.28 -7.84 -7.13
C LYS A 257 -8.52 -6.38 -6.77
N VAL A 258 -7.56 -5.51 -7.11
CA VAL A 258 -7.69 -4.07 -6.94
C VAL A 258 -8.49 -3.50 -8.12
N PRO A 259 -9.58 -2.74 -7.90
CA PRO A 259 -10.40 -2.18 -8.98
C PRO A 259 -9.60 -1.38 -10.01
N ALA A 260 -8.56 -0.66 -9.57
CA ALA A 260 -7.71 0.17 -10.43
C ALA A 260 -6.76 -0.61 -11.36
N ASP A 261 -6.56 -1.92 -11.14
CA ASP A 261 -5.82 -2.81 -12.03
C ASP A 261 -6.71 -3.47 -13.08
N ARG A 262 -8.02 -3.25 -13.00
CA ARG A 262 -9.00 -3.67 -14.01
C ARG A 262 -9.08 -2.64 -15.13
N PHE A 263 -9.86 -2.97 -16.16
CA PHE A 263 -10.29 -1.98 -17.14
C PHE A 263 -10.99 -0.82 -16.42
N GLY A 264 -10.52 0.41 -16.65
CA GLY A 264 -10.95 1.59 -15.92
C GLY A 264 -12.41 1.95 -16.17
N THR A 265 -12.95 1.49 -17.30
CA THR A 265 -14.36 1.56 -17.69
C THR A 265 -14.78 0.28 -18.42
N ALA A 266 -16.09 0.02 -18.51
CA ALA A 266 -16.58 -1.04 -19.37
C ALA A 266 -16.14 -0.84 -20.83
N GLN A 267 -16.13 0.40 -21.36
CA GLN A 267 -15.65 0.66 -22.72
C GLN A 267 -14.20 0.21 -22.99
N GLU A 268 -13.32 0.33 -22.00
CA GLU A 268 -11.95 -0.18 -22.10
C GLU A 268 -11.90 -1.71 -22.15
N PHE A 269 -12.74 -2.39 -21.36
CA PHE A 269 -12.87 -3.85 -21.41
C PHE A 269 -13.38 -4.32 -22.79
N ARG A 270 -14.39 -3.61 -23.35
CA ARG A 270 -14.90 -3.87 -24.70
C ARG A 270 -13.79 -3.72 -25.73
N SER A 271 -13.04 -2.62 -25.68
CA SER A 271 -11.93 -2.36 -26.61
C SER A 271 -10.85 -3.44 -26.55
N ALA A 272 -10.57 -3.98 -25.36
CA ALA A 272 -9.66 -5.10 -25.18
C ALA A 272 -10.21 -6.39 -25.82
N LEU A 273 -11.50 -6.68 -25.65
CA LEU A 273 -12.18 -7.83 -26.30
C LEU A 273 -12.21 -7.70 -27.83
N ASP A 274 -12.38 -6.49 -28.37
CA ASP A 274 -12.36 -6.22 -29.82
C ASP A 274 -10.97 -6.44 -30.42
N SER A 275 -9.91 -6.09 -29.68
CA SER A 275 -8.52 -6.28 -30.13
C SER A 275 -8.14 -7.75 -30.35
N LEU A 276 -8.84 -8.69 -29.70
CA LEU A 276 -8.64 -10.13 -29.83
C LEU A 276 -9.07 -10.68 -31.20
N GLU A 277 -9.98 -10.01 -31.91
CA GLU A 277 -10.45 -10.41 -33.25
C GLU A 277 -9.57 -9.88 -34.38
N LEU A 278 -8.88 -8.76 -34.18
CA LEU A 278 -8.10 -8.08 -35.22
C LEU A 278 -6.66 -8.60 -35.37
N GLY A 279 -6.26 -9.64 -34.63
CA GLY A 279 -4.89 -10.18 -34.66
C GLY A 279 -3.81 -9.16 -34.28
N ARG A 280 -4.20 -8.05 -33.63
CA ARG A 280 -3.31 -6.96 -33.22
C ARG A 280 -3.03 -7.08 -31.74
N GLU A 281 -1.79 -7.49 -31.40
CA GLU A 281 -1.26 -7.31 -30.05
C GLU A 281 -1.40 -5.83 -29.63
N PRO A 282 -1.99 -5.52 -28.46
CA PRO A 282 -2.11 -4.15 -27.98
C PRO A 282 -0.72 -3.56 -27.73
N GLY A 283 -0.37 -2.51 -28.49
CA GLY A 283 0.96 -1.95 -28.56
C GLY A 283 1.37 -1.14 -27.33
N LEU A 284 2.36 -1.64 -26.60
CA LEU A 284 3.25 -0.82 -25.79
C LEU A 284 4.36 -0.23 -26.70
N ALA A 285 4.41 1.09 -26.75
CA ALA A 285 5.36 1.86 -27.54
C ALA A 285 6.78 1.79 -26.94
N ALA A 286 7.76 1.29 -27.73
CA ALA A 286 9.17 1.66 -27.58
C ALA A 286 9.95 1.52 -28.91
N GLN A 287 10.40 2.68 -29.39
CA GLN A 287 11.72 2.96 -29.98
C GLN A 287 12.22 2.16 -31.20
N ARG A 288 12.12 2.84 -32.34
CA ARG A 288 13.07 2.89 -33.48
C ARG A 288 14.31 1.98 -33.41
N ARG A 289 14.40 1.04 -34.35
CA ARG A 289 15.68 0.67 -35.00
C ARG A 289 15.53 0.41 -36.50
N ILE A 290 16.18 1.32 -37.23
CA ILE A 290 16.85 1.26 -38.53
C ILE A 290 16.57 0.06 -39.47
N ARG A 291 15.96 0.46 -40.59
CA ARG A 291 15.87 -0.03 -41.99
C ARG A 291 16.97 -0.96 -42.57
N GLY A 292 16.50 -1.96 -43.34
CA GLY A 292 17.07 -2.50 -44.61
C GLY A 292 17.98 -3.73 -44.48
N TRP A 293 17.97 -4.80 -45.29
CA TRP A 293 17.22 -5.25 -46.49
C TRP A 293 17.51 -6.79 -46.69
N PRO A 294 16.92 -7.51 -47.68
CA PRO A 294 16.33 -8.84 -47.44
C PRO A 294 16.99 -10.04 -48.17
N THR A 295 16.30 -11.20 -48.07
CA THR A 295 16.31 -12.41 -48.92
C THR A 295 17.54 -13.31 -48.90
N LEU A 296 17.45 -14.46 -48.20
CA LEU A 296 18.08 -15.78 -48.55
C LEU A 296 17.83 -16.90 -47.49
N VAL A 297 16.62 -17.08 -46.94
CA VAL A 297 16.36 -18.16 -45.94
C VAL A 297 15.17 -19.07 -46.31
N GLY A 298 14.70 -19.03 -47.55
CA GLY A 298 13.56 -19.83 -48.01
C GLY A 298 13.79 -21.35 -48.09
N LEU A 299 15.04 -21.83 -48.04
CA LEU A 299 15.32 -23.26 -48.22
C LEU A 299 15.66 -24.03 -46.93
N SER A 300 15.97 -23.35 -45.83
CA SER A 300 16.37 -24.02 -44.57
C SER A 300 15.17 -24.47 -43.70
N VAL A 301 13.99 -23.91 -43.95
CA VAL A 301 12.78 -24.12 -43.12
C VAL A 301 12.13 -25.48 -43.38
N ALA A 302 12.20 -26.01 -44.61
CA ALA A 302 11.56 -27.28 -44.96
C ALA A 302 12.24 -28.50 -44.33
N VAL A 303 13.57 -28.47 -44.19
CA VAL A 303 14.35 -29.56 -43.57
C VAL A 303 14.20 -29.54 -42.04
N LEU A 304 14.09 -28.35 -41.42
CA LEU A 304 13.79 -28.22 -40.00
C LEU A 304 12.38 -28.72 -39.64
N PHE A 305 11.40 -28.51 -40.54
CA PHE A 305 10.02 -28.92 -40.31
C PHE A 305 9.87 -30.44 -40.28
N ALA A 306 10.57 -31.16 -41.17
CA ALA A 306 10.55 -32.63 -41.20
C ALA A 306 11.20 -33.25 -39.94
N LEU A 307 12.23 -32.61 -39.38
CA LEU A 307 12.87 -33.04 -38.12
C LEU A 307 12.02 -32.73 -36.87
N LEU A 308 11.21 -31.67 -36.92
CA LEU A 308 10.27 -31.30 -35.84
C LEU A 308 9.07 -32.25 -35.76
N VAL A 309 8.56 -32.73 -36.89
CA VAL A 309 7.45 -33.70 -36.93
C VAL A 309 7.85 -35.06 -36.35
N TRP A 310 9.09 -35.51 -36.56
CA TRP A 310 9.55 -36.78 -35.97
C TRP A 310 9.78 -36.70 -34.45
N ARG A 311 10.10 -35.51 -33.91
CA ARG A 311 10.19 -35.27 -32.46
C ARG A 311 8.83 -35.08 -31.76
N GLY A 312 7.76 -34.83 -32.52
CA GLY A 312 6.42 -34.53 -31.96
C GLY A 312 5.58 -35.75 -31.54
N VAL A 313 5.96 -36.98 -31.90
CA VAL A 313 5.17 -38.19 -31.63
C VAL A 313 5.55 -38.87 -30.31
N VAL A 314 6.66 -38.49 -29.69
CA VAL A 314 7.01 -38.90 -28.32
C VAL A 314 7.40 -37.65 -27.55
N ALA A 315 6.41 -36.92 -27.05
CA ALA A 315 6.67 -35.92 -26.03
C ALA A 315 7.35 -36.64 -24.85
N PRO A 316 8.57 -36.25 -24.44
CA PRO A 316 9.12 -36.78 -23.20
C PRO A 316 8.13 -36.44 -22.07
N PRO A 317 7.93 -37.33 -21.09
CA PRO A 317 7.05 -37.04 -19.97
C PRO A 317 7.45 -35.69 -19.33
N PRO A 318 6.48 -34.90 -18.84
CA PRO A 318 6.76 -33.63 -18.21
C PRO A 318 7.85 -33.83 -17.14
N ARG A 319 8.89 -32.99 -17.18
CA ARG A 319 9.88 -32.99 -16.12
C ARG A 319 9.16 -32.58 -14.84
N LEU A 320 9.19 -33.46 -13.84
CA LEU A 320 8.58 -33.20 -12.54
C LEU A 320 9.42 -32.17 -11.79
N ASP A 321 8.77 -31.16 -11.22
CA ASP A 321 9.43 -30.09 -10.44
C ASP A 321 9.46 -30.46 -8.95
N PRO A 322 10.65 -30.56 -8.32
CA PRO A 322 10.79 -30.82 -6.89
C PRO A 322 10.15 -29.75 -5.99
N GLY A 323 9.98 -28.52 -6.48
CA GLY A 323 9.32 -27.44 -5.74
C GLY A 323 7.80 -27.45 -5.87
N HIS A 324 7.22 -28.28 -6.74
CA HIS A 324 5.78 -28.26 -7.01
C HIS A 324 5.05 -29.41 -6.31
N VAL A 325 4.04 -29.05 -5.50
CA VAL A 325 3.25 -29.98 -4.67
C VAL A 325 1.76 -29.83 -4.95
N VAL A 326 1.03 -30.94 -5.16
CA VAL A 326 -0.44 -30.92 -5.30
C VAL A 326 -1.10 -31.47 -4.04
N VAL A 327 -2.07 -30.75 -3.45
CA VAL A 327 -2.78 -31.17 -2.23
C VAL A 327 -4.24 -31.52 -2.55
N TYR A 328 -4.65 -32.76 -2.31
CA TYR A 328 -6.00 -33.26 -2.52
C TYR A 328 -6.84 -33.25 -1.22
N PRO A 329 -8.18 -33.21 -1.31
CA PRO A 329 -9.05 -33.31 -0.14
C PRO A 329 -8.87 -34.64 0.59
N LEU A 330 -9.00 -34.62 1.92
CA LEU A 330 -8.88 -35.84 2.73
C LEU A 330 -10.23 -36.57 2.81
N ALA A 331 -10.22 -37.87 2.54
CA ALA A 331 -11.40 -38.73 2.60
C ALA A 331 -11.82 -39.03 4.05
N THR A 332 -13.03 -38.68 4.46
CA THR A 332 -13.51 -38.95 5.84
C THR A 332 -14.23 -40.30 5.94
N SER A 333 -14.14 -41.03 7.06
CA SER A 333 -14.87 -42.29 7.31
C SER A 333 -16.31 -42.05 7.79
N SER A 334 -17.26 -42.91 7.41
CA SER A 334 -18.72 -42.67 7.46
C SER A 334 -19.33 -42.64 8.87
N GLY A 335 -20.26 -41.71 9.09
CA GLY A 335 -21.17 -41.72 10.24
C GLY A 335 -21.89 -40.40 10.55
N ALA A 336 -21.37 -39.26 10.10
CA ALA A 336 -22.01 -37.95 10.29
C ALA A 336 -22.09 -37.21 8.96
N GLU A 337 -23.29 -36.77 8.58
CA GLU A 337 -23.55 -35.94 7.37
C GLU A 337 -22.72 -34.64 7.32
N HIS A 338 -22.03 -34.28 8.41
CA HIS A 338 -21.20 -33.08 8.57
C HIS A 338 -19.68 -33.38 8.51
N ALA A 339 -19.25 -34.60 8.17
CA ALA A 339 -17.84 -35.01 8.20
C ALA A 339 -17.05 -34.69 6.91
N ALA A 340 -17.70 -34.47 5.77
CA ALA A 340 -17.02 -34.13 4.51
C ALA A 340 -16.35 -32.73 4.52
N PRO A 341 -16.99 -31.66 5.05
CA PRO A 341 -16.36 -30.34 5.18
C PRO A 341 -15.06 -30.37 5.99
N PHE A 342 -14.98 -31.24 7.01
CA PHE A 342 -13.80 -31.32 7.87
C PHE A 342 -12.54 -31.75 7.11
N GLY A 343 -12.63 -32.77 6.24
CA GLY A 343 -11.49 -33.23 5.44
C GLY A 343 -11.00 -32.19 4.42
N GLU A 344 -11.93 -31.40 3.89
CA GLU A 344 -11.66 -30.29 2.96
C GLU A 344 -11.04 -29.08 3.68
N ASP A 345 -11.52 -28.75 4.88
CA ASP A 345 -10.99 -27.67 5.71
C ASP A 345 -9.56 -27.99 6.18
N VAL A 346 -9.27 -29.26 6.52
CA VAL A 346 -7.90 -29.72 6.82
C VAL A 346 -6.98 -29.56 5.61
N ALA A 347 -7.45 -29.94 4.41
CA ALA A 347 -6.68 -29.78 3.17
C ALA A 347 -6.41 -28.29 2.86
N THR A 348 -7.38 -27.42 3.10
CA THR A 348 -7.25 -25.96 2.93
C THR A 348 -6.22 -25.36 3.88
N ALA A 349 -6.26 -25.74 5.15
CA ALA A 349 -5.27 -25.31 6.14
C ALA A 349 -3.86 -25.82 5.80
N LEU A 350 -3.75 -27.06 5.32
CA LEU A 350 -2.51 -27.66 4.85
C LEU A 350 -1.94 -26.91 3.64
N LEU A 351 -2.77 -26.63 2.63
CA LEU A 351 -2.39 -25.85 1.45
C LEU A 351 -1.89 -24.46 1.84
N THR A 352 -2.62 -23.76 2.72
CA THR A 352 -2.24 -22.43 3.22
C THR A 352 -0.89 -22.45 3.93
N ALA A 353 -0.64 -23.47 4.75
CA ALA A 353 0.59 -23.60 5.51
C ALA A 353 1.79 -23.97 4.64
N LEU A 354 1.63 -24.88 3.67
CA LEU A 354 2.69 -25.26 2.75
C LEU A 354 3.05 -24.13 1.79
N ASN A 355 2.08 -23.33 1.35
CA ASN A 355 2.31 -22.17 0.48
C ASN A 355 3.07 -21.02 1.17
N ALA A 356 3.18 -21.05 2.49
CA ALA A 356 4.03 -20.13 3.25
C ALA A 356 5.52 -20.53 3.21
N ALA A 357 5.88 -21.70 2.67
CA ALA A 357 7.25 -22.13 2.51
C ALA A 357 7.85 -21.53 1.21
N GLU A 358 8.96 -20.80 1.35
CA GLU A 358 9.60 -20.01 0.27
C GLU A 358 10.07 -20.83 -0.95
N HIS A 359 10.05 -22.16 -0.86
CA HIS A 359 10.56 -23.08 -1.89
C HIS A 359 9.50 -24.03 -2.46
N LEU A 360 8.24 -23.86 -2.08
CA LEU A 360 7.14 -24.70 -2.57
C LEU A 360 6.12 -23.88 -3.35
N GLU A 361 5.82 -24.32 -4.57
CA GLU A 361 4.63 -23.94 -5.32
C GLU A 361 3.55 -24.99 -5.03
N VAL A 362 2.46 -24.59 -4.39
CA VAL A 362 1.43 -25.54 -3.92
C VAL A 362 0.13 -25.35 -4.71
N ALA A 363 -0.29 -26.40 -5.40
CA ALA A 363 -1.52 -26.43 -6.20
C ALA A 363 -2.67 -27.14 -5.45
N ASP A 364 -3.89 -26.60 -5.61
CA ASP A 364 -5.12 -27.20 -5.07
C ASP A 364 -5.59 -28.36 -5.97
N GLY A 365 -5.44 -29.59 -5.48
CA GLY A 365 -5.85 -30.81 -6.15
C GLY A 365 -7.36 -30.92 -6.33
N TRP A 366 -8.19 -30.26 -5.51
CA TRP A 366 -9.65 -30.25 -5.68
C TRP A 366 -10.07 -29.75 -7.06
N ARG A 367 -9.37 -28.72 -7.59
CA ARG A 367 -9.64 -28.13 -8.91
C ARG A 367 -9.33 -29.07 -10.07
N LEU A 368 -8.49 -30.07 -9.84
CA LEU A 368 -8.03 -31.00 -10.87
C LEU A 368 -8.90 -32.27 -10.95
N LEU A 369 -9.88 -32.41 -10.05
CA LEU A 369 -10.80 -33.54 -9.99
C LEU A 369 -12.05 -33.31 -10.85
N ASP A 370 -12.63 -34.40 -11.36
CA ASP A 370 -13.91 -34.35 -12.08
C ASP A 370 -15.11 -34.11 -11.14
N GLU A 371 -16.28 -33.79 -11.71
CA GLU A 371 -17.51 -33.48 -10.96
C GLU A 371 -17.92 -34.62 -10.01
N ARG A 372 -17.76 -35.89 -10.42
CA ARG A 372 -18.13 -37.06 -9.61
C ARG A 372 -17.15 -37.32 -8.46
N GLN A 373 -15.88 -36.98 -8.66
CA GLN A 373 -14.81 -37.07 -7.67
C GLN A 373 -14.91 -35.94 -6.64
N ARG A 374 -15.32 -34.74 -7.05
CA ARG A 374 -15.57 -33.61 -6.14
C ARG A 374 -16.79 -33.84 -5.25
N GLU A 375 -17.88 -34.38 -5.78
CA GLU A 375 -19.05 -34.75 -4.97
C GLU A 375 -18.73 -35.78 -3.88
N ASN A 376 -17.70 -36.59 -4.08
CA ASN A 376 -17.30 -37.60 -3.10
C ASN A 376 -15.79 -37.89 -3.21
N PRO A 377 -14.95 -37.25 -2.37
CA PRO A 377 -13.50 -37.45 -2.35
C PRO A 377 -13.06 -38.90 -2.21
N ARG A 378 -13.90 -39.80 -1.68
CA ARG A 378 -13.59 -41.24 -1.60
C ARG A 378 -13.49 -41.93 -2.97
N ARG A 379 -13.98 -41.30 -4.03
CA ARG A 379 -13.90 -41.80 -5.41
C ARG A 379 -12.57 -41.47 -6.07
N VAL A 380 -11.74 -40.61 -5.47
CA VAL A 380 -10.38 -40.34 -5.95
C VAL A 380 -9.52 -41.55 -5.65
N THR A 381 -9.09 -42.27 -6.69
CA THR A 381 -8.20 -43.41 -6.52
C THR A 381 -6.74 -42.97 -6.46
N GLU A 382 -5.87 -43.81 -5.91
CA GLU A 382 -4.43 -43.55 -5.95
C GLU A 382 -3.95 -43.37 -7.40
N GLY A 383 -4.38 -44.22 -8.33
CA GLY A 383 -4.07 -44.06 -9.76
C GLY A 383 -4.47 -42.70 -10.34
N ASP A 384 -5.55 -42.09 -9.84
CA ASP A 384 -5.97 -40.74 -10.24
C ASP A 384 -5.02 -39.67 -9.70
N VAL A 385 -4.65 -39.73 -8.41
CA VAL A 385 -3.68 -38.80 -7.79
C VAL A 385 -2.35 -38.81 -8.57
N TRP A 386 -1.85 -39.99 -8.92
CA TRP A 386 -0.60 -40.14 -9.67
C TRP A 386 -0.70 -39.56 -11.08
N ARG A 387 -1.76 -39.91 -11.82
CA ARG A 387 -1.97 -39.45 -13.20
C ARG A 387 -2.16 -37.94 -13.28
N ILE A 388 -3.03 -37.38 -12.43
CA ILE A 388 -3.39 -35.97 -12.41
C ILE A 388 -2.19 -35.11 -11.99
N SER A 389 -1.48 -35.52 -10.94
CA SER A 389 -0.33 -34.74 -10.44
C SER A 389 0.87 -34.75 -11.41
N ARG A 390 1.10 -35.87 -12.13
CA ARG A 390 2.10 -35.92 -13.22
C ARG A 390 1.75 -34.99 -14.37
N GLN A 391 0.46 -34.91 -14.73
CA GLN A 391 -0.01 -33.97 -15.75
C GLN A 391 0.16 -32.51 -15.32
N ALA A 392 0.04 -32.22 -14.01
CA ALA A 392 0.32 -30.91 -13.42
C ALA A 392 1.83 -30.59 -13.28
N GLY A 393 2.73 -31.54 -13.58
CA GLY A 393 4.18 -31.35 -13.49
C GLY A 393 4.75 -31.35 -12.07
N ALA A 394 3.98 -31.82 -11.07
CA ALA A 394 4.41 -31.84 -9.68
C ALA A 394 5.21 -33.10 -9.33
N GLN A 395 6.33 -32.95 -8.62
CA GLN A 395 7.06 -34.11 -8.09
C GLN A 395 6.34 -34.72 -6.87
N PHE A 396 5.65 -33.90 -6.07
CA PHE A 396 4.99 -34.39 -4.87
C PHE A 396 3.47 -34.22 -4.96
N ALA A 397 2.74 -35.20 -4.43
CA ALA A 397 1.30 -35.11 -4.23
C ALA A 397 0.92 -35.54 -2.82
N VAL A 398 -0.09 -34.90 -2.25
CA VAL A 398 -0.57 -35.18 -0.89
C VAL A 398 -2.05 -35.49 -0.94
N ASP A 399 -2.45 -36.67 -0.48
CA ASP A 399 -3.84 -37.04 -0.22
C ASP A 399 -3.97 -37.62 1.19
N GLY A 400 -5.15 -38.08 1.59
CA GLY A 400 -5.29 -38.65 2.92
C GLY A 400 -6.71 -39.03 3.32
N TRP A 401 -6.86 -39.33 4.59
CA TRP A 401 -8.12 -39.69 5.21
C TRP A 401 -8.25 -39.19 6.64
N VAL A 402 -9.49 -39.00 7.08
CA VAL A 402 -9.84 -38.64 8.47
C VAL A 402 -10.76 -39.72 9.04
N LEU A 403 -10.38 -40.28 10.18
CA LEU A 403 -11.14 -41.27 10.93
C LEU A 403 -11.62 -40.62 12.24
N PHE A 404 -12.94 -40.56 12.40
CA PHE A 404 -13.58 -40.07 13.62
C PHE A 404 -13.92 -41.26 14.54
N SER A 405 -13.38 -41.26 15.76
CA SER A 405 -13.72 -42.18 16.86
C SER A 405 -13.65 -41.42 18.19
N ASP A 406 -13.30 -42.07 19.32
CA ASP A 406 -12.96 -41.39 20.60
C ASP A 406 -11.80 -40.38 20.49
N SER A 407 -11.07 -40.39 19.37
CA SER A 407 -10.03 -39.43 18.97
C SER A 407 -10.10 -39.23 17.45
N THR A 408 -9.82 -38.03 16.94
CA THR A 408 -9.74 -37.78 15.50
C THR A 408 -8.37 -38.21 15.00
N ARG A 409 -8.31 -39.21 14.12
CA ARG A 409 -7.05 -39.66 13.49
C ARG A 409 -7.01 -39.22 12.04
N VAL A 410 -5.93 -38.57 11.65
CA VAL A 410 -5.72 -38.12 10.27
C VAL A 410 -4.55 -38.88 9.69
N GLY A 411 -4.80 -39.64 8.63
CA GLY A 411 -3.77 -40.28 7.83
C GLY A 411 -3.48 -39.42 6.61
N ILE A 412 -2.25 -38.94 6.49
CA ILE A 412 -1.76 -38.15 5.36
C ILE A 412 -0.82 -39.02 4.56
N ARG A 413 -1.05 -39.13 3.27
CA ARG A 413 -0.22 -39.88 2.35
C ARG A 413 0.51 -38.89 1.43
N LEU A 414 1.83 -39.01 1.41
CA LEU A 414 2.72 -38.25 0.55
C LEU A 414 3.23 -39.18 -0.56
N HIS A 415 3.02 -38.79 -1.81
CA HIS A 415 3.50 -39.47 -3.01
C HIS A 415 4.70 -38.71 -3.57
N ASP A 416 5.81 -39.41 -3.81
CA ASP A 416 6.95 -38.93 -4.59
C ASP A 416 6.88 -39.54 -5.99
N LEU A 417 6.41 -38.73 -6.94
CA LEU A 417 6.14 -39.14 -8.30
C LEU A 417 7.40 -39.38 -9.12
N ALA A 418 8.55 -38.84 -8.68
CA ALA A 418 9.84 -39.06 -9.34
C ALA A 418 10.48 -40.39 -8.89
N GLY A 419 10.28 -40.76 -7.63
CA GLY A 419 10.78 -42.01 -7.04
C GLY A 419 9.85 -43.22 -7.15
N ASP A 420 8.65 -43.06 -7.72
CA ASP A 420 7.57 -44.07 -7.70
C ASP A 420 7.33 -44.64 -6.28
N SER A 421 7.37 -43.77 -5.26
CA SER A 421 7.25 -44.17 -3.85
C SER A 421 6.20 -43.36 -3.10
N GLY A 422 5.63 -43.96 -2.05
CA GLY A 422 4.62 -43.33 -1.20
C GLY A 422 4.91 -43.57 0.28
N SER A 423 4.59 -42.60 1.13
CA SER A 423 4.68 -42.73 2.59
C SER A 423 3.41 -42.24 3.26
N VAL A 424 3.01 -42.91 4.35
CA VAL A 424 1.83 -42.51 5.13
C VAL A 424 2.27 -42.05 6.51
N ILE A 425 1.78 -40.89 6.93
CA ILE A 425 1.93 -40.32 8.27
C ILE A 425 0.56 -40.33 8.93
N VAL A 426 0.42 -40.97 10.09
CA VAL A 426 -0.82 -40.95 10.86
C VAL A 426 -0.63 -40.08 12.10
N ILE A 427 -1.48 -39.08 12.26
CA ILE A 427 -1.43 -38.13 13.38
C ILE A 427 -2.76 -38.22 14.15
N ALA A 428 -2.66 -38.37 15.47
CA ALA A 428 -3.83 -38.42 16.35
C ALA A 428 -4.08 -37.06 17.03
N PHE A 429 -5.35 -36.70 17.13
CA PHE A 429 -5.85 -35.48 17.74
C PHE A 429 -7.00 -35.80 18.70
N ALA A 430 -7.28 -34.88 19.62
CA ALA A 430 -8.50 -34.95 20.43
C ALA A 430 -9.74 -34.91 19.52
N ALA A 431 -10.85 -35.54 19.94
CA ALA A 431 -12.09 -35.61 19.16
C ALA A 431 -12.68 -34.22 18.82
N SER A 432 -12.32 -33.18 19.58
CA SER A 432 -12.76 -31.79 19.39
C SER A 432 -11.78 -30.89 18.61
N ALA A 433 -10.70 -31.45 18.04
CA ALA A 433 -9.71 -30.63 17.34
C ALA A 433 -10.31 -30.00 16.08
N ASP A 434 -10.11 -28.68 15.91
CA ASP A 434 -10.58 -27.97 14.72
C ASP A 434 -9.75 -28.35 13.47
N PRO A 435 -10.35 -28.28 12.27
CA PRO A 435 -9.66 -28.63 11.02
C PRO A 435 -8.35 -27.88 10.77
N TRP A 436 -8.24 -26.65 11.27
CA TRP A 436 -7.09 -25.78 11.02
C TRP A 436 -5.87 -26.21 11.83
N THR A 437 -6.07 -26.53 13.11
CA THR A 437 -5.06 -27.16 13.98
C THR A 437 -4.53 -28.46 13.37
N VAL A 438 -5.45 -29.26 12.83
CA VAL A 438 -5.11 -30.53 12.18
C VAL A 438 -4.28 -30.30 10.91
N GLY A 439 -4.67 -29.36 10.04
CA GLY A 439 -3.95 -29.03 8.80
C GLY A 439 -2.59 -28.37 9.00
N LEU A 440 -2.41 -27.53 10.01
CA LEU A 440 -1.11 -26.92 10.33
C LEU A 440 -0.10 -27.94 10.89
N ARG A 441 -0.57 -28.85 11.74
CA ARG A 441 0.27 -29.93 12.28
C ARG A 441 0.62 -30.96 11.19
N ALA A 442 -0.32 -31.21 10.28
CA ALA A 442 -0.11 -31.97 9.05
C ALA A 442 1.00 -31.36 8.17
N ALA A 443 0.95 -30.05 7.91
CA ALA A 443 1.97 -29.34 7.13
C ALA A 443 3.35 -29.44 7.78
N SER A 444 3.42 -29.24 9.09
CA SER A 444 4.66 -29.34 9.86
C SER A 444 5.30 -30.73 9.77
N ALA A 445 4.51 -31.80 9.65
CA ALA A 445 5.01 -33.17 9.49
C ALA A 445 5.48 -33.47 8.05
N LEU A 446 4.96 -32.76 7.04
CA LEU A 446 5.28 -32.98 5.62
C LEU A 446 6.48 -32.17 5.14
N LEU A 447 6.64 -30.94 5.61
CA LEU A 447 7.68 -30.01 5.14
C LEU A 447 9.11 -30.59 5.13
N PRO A 448 9.57 -31.35 6.16
CA PRO A 448 10.90 -31.96 6.13
C PRO A 448 11.12 -32.97 4.99
N ARG A 449 10.06 -33.46 4.35
CA ARG A 449 10.11 -34.41 3.22
C ARG A 449 9.91 -33.74 1.87
N LEU A 450 9.35 -32.53 1.85
CA LEU A 450 9.04 -31.77 0.64
C LEU A 450 10.16 -30.80 0.23
N ILE A 451 11.13 -30.56 1.12
CA ILE A 451 12.20 -29.56 0.93
C ILE A 451 13.57 -30.29 0.82
N PRO A 452 14.48 -29.87 -0.08
CA PRO A 452 15.78 -30.52 -0.26
C PRO A 452 16.63 -30.57 1.01
N ALA A 453 17.40 -31.66 1.19
CA ALA A 453 18.32 -31.82 2.30
C ALA A 453 19.37 -30.70 2.32
N GLY A 454 19.22 -29.75 3.24
CA GLY A 454 20.11 -28.58 3.41
C GLY A 454 19.41 -27.22 3.40
N ALA A 455 18.14 -27.13 2.95
CA ALA A 455 17.33 -25.93 3.09
C ALA A 455 16.55 -25.98 4.41
N SER A 456 16.84 -25.06 5.32
CA SER A 456 16.10 -24.89 6.57
C SER A 456 15.03 -23.82 6.41
N VAL A 457 13.75 -24.17 6.52
CA VAL A 457 12.69 -23.19 6.82
C VAL A 457 12.56 -23.14 8.33
N ASP A 458 12.99 -22.03 8.93
CA ASP A 458 12.83 -21.81 10.37
C ASP A 458 11.39 -21.39 10.67
N LEU A 459 10.50 -22.39 10.72
CA LEU A 459 9.13 -22.19 11.18
C LEU A 459 9.04 -22.13 12.71
N SER A 460 10.14 -22.26 13.47
CA SER A 460 10.09 -22.24 14.94
C SER A 460 9.46 -20.95 15.49
N ALA A 461 9.60 -19.85 14.75
CA ALA A 461 8.95 -18.58 15.06
C ALA A 461 7.42 -18.65 15.05
N LEU A 462 6.80 -19.58 14.31
CA LEU A 462 5.35 -19.72 14.10
C LEU A 462 4.78 -21.04 14.64
N SER A 463 5.54 -22.14 14.56
CA SER A 463 5.11 -23.51 14.85
C SER A 463 4.74 -23.76 16.31
N ASP A 464 5.36 -23.02 17.23
CA ASP A 464 5.11 -23.12 18.68
C ASP A 464 4.22 -21.97 19.20
N ARG A 465 3.58 -21.20 18.31
CA ARG A 465 2.79 -20.01 18.66
C ARG A 465 1.30 -20.28 18.67
N SER A 466 0.59 -19.44 19.44
CA SER A 466 -0.88 -19.44 19.43
C SER A 466 -1.43 -19.19 18.03
N LEU A 467 -2.36 -20.03 17.58
CA LEU A 467 -3.03 -19.90 16.27
C LEU A 467 -3.67 -18.51 16.09
N THR A 468 -4.24 -17.96 17.17
CA THR A 468 -4.81 -16.62 17.17
C THR A 468 -3.74 -15.55 16.97
N ALA A 469 -2.56 -15.72 17.57
CA ALA A 469 -1.45 -14.78 17.42
C ALA A 469 -0.87 -14.84 15.99
N THR A 470 -0.69 -16.05 15.44
CA THR A 470 -0.22 -16.26 14.06
C THR A 470 -1.18 -15.68 13.02
N ALA A 471 -2.49 -15.91 13.17
CA ALA A 471 -3.49 -15.34 12.25
C ALA A 471 -3.50 -13.80 12.27
N ARG A 472 -3.34 -13.19 13.44
CA ARG A 472 -3.24 -11.72 13.59
C ARG A 472 -1.96 -11.19 12.96
N PHE A 473 -0.83 -11.83 13.20
CA PHE A 473 0.45 -11.46 12.60
C PHE A 473 0.37 -11.41 11.07
N LEU A 474 -0.19 -12.45 10.44
CA LEU A 474 -0.32 -12.51 8.98
C LEU A 474 -1.23 -11.41 8.40
N ARG A 475 -2.32 -11.05 9.10
CA ARG A 475 -3.14 -9.88 8.71
C ARG A 475 -2.37 -8.57 8.85
N GLY A 476 -1.55 -8.45 9.89
CA GLY A 476 -0.63 -7.32 10.06
C GLY A 476 0.34 -7.18 8.88
N GLU A 477 0.93 -8.29 8.42
CA GLU A 477 1.85 -8.30 7.26
C GLU A 477 1.15 -7.80 6.00
N GLN A 478 -0.08 -8.25 5.74
CA GLN A 478 -0.87 -7.79 4.59
C GLN A 478 -1.15 -6.29 4.65
N ALA A 479 -1.56 -5.76 5.82
CA ALA A 479 -1.84 -4.35 6.01
C ALA A 479 -0.57 -3.49 5.88
N TYR A 480 0.55 -3.94 6.45
CA TYR A 480 1.84 -3.23 6.40
C TYR A 480 2.34 -3.09 4.96
N ARG A 481 2.27 -4.16 4.16
CA ARG A 481 2.67 -4.15 2.74
C ARG A 481 1.84 -3.18 1.89
N ARG A 482 0.65 -2.81 2.35
CA ARG A 482 -0.25 -1.83 1.71
C ARG A 482 -0.08 -0.41 2.25
N ALA A 483 0.89 -0.18 3.14
CA ALA A 483 1.07 1.09 3.87
C ALA A 483 -0.19 1.52 4.66
N ARG A 484 -0.93 0.54 5.20
CA ARG A 484 -2.02 0.73 6.17
C ARG A 484 -1.48 0.51 7.57
N PHE A 485 -0.60 1.42 8.00
CA PHE A 485 0.21 1.27 9.21
C PHE A 485 -0.62 1.27 10.48
N ALA A 486 -1.71 2.03 10.53
CA ALA A 486 -2.63 2.01 11.66
C ALA A 486 -3.27 0.62 11.86
N GLU A 487 -3.81 0.03 10.79
CA GLU A 487 -4.39 -1.32 10.83
C GLU A 487 -3.34 -2.40 11.10
N ALA A 488 -2.17 -2.29 10.46
CA ALA A 488 -1.06 -3.22 10.68
C ALA A 488 -0.61 -3.22 12.15
N PHE A 489 -0.45 -2.04 12.73
CA PHE A 489 -0.08 -1.88 14.13
C PHE A 489 -1.08 -2.56 15.06
N ASP A 490 -2.39 -2.36 14.86
CA ASP A 490 -3.42 -3.00 15.68
C ASP A 490 -3.34 -4.54 15.60
N TYR A 491 -3.14 -5.10 14.41
CA TYR A 491 -2.99 -6.54 14.25
C TYR A 491 -1.74 -7.10 14.94
N TYR A 492 -0.58 -6.45 14.77
CA TYR A 492 0.65 -6.90 15.42
C TYR A 492 0.57 -6.77 16.93
N ARG A 493 0.05 -5.65 17.45
CA ARG A 493 -0.16 -5.48 18.89
C ARG A 493 -1.05 -6.57 19.46
N ASN A 494 -2.14 -6.92 18.75
CA ASN A 494 -3.04 -7.99 19.16
C ASN A 494 -2.44 -9.39 19.00
N ALA A 495 -1.47 -9.57 18.10
CA ALA A 495 -0.69 -10.81 18.00
C ALA A 495 0.22 -10.98 19.22
N VAL A 496 0.97 -9.93 19.57
CA VAL A 496 1.84 -9.91 20.77
C VAL A 496 1.03 -10.02 22.06
N ALA A 497 -0.17 -9.43 22.13
CA ALA A 497 -1.05 -9.59 23.28
C ALA A 497 -1.57 -11.03 23.45
N ALA A 498 -1.72 -11.78 22.35
CA ALA A 498 -2.12 -13.19 22.39
C ALA A 498 -0.95 -14.14 22.64
N ASP A 499 0.27 -13.74 22.28
CA ASP A 499 1.50 -14.48 22.53
C ASP A 499 2.66 -13.48 22.73
N SER A 500 3.00 -13.19 23.99
CA SER A 500 4.01 -12.20 24.32
C SER A 500 5.43 -12.60 23.91
N ALA A 501 5.67 -13.90 23.67
CA ALA A 501 6.95 -14.41 23.20
C ALA A 501 7.09 -14.35 21.67
N PHE A 502 6.07 -13.86 20.94
CA PHE A 502 6.09 -13.73 19.49
C PHE A 502 6.95 -12.53 19.05
N ALA A 503 8.27 -12.67 19.23
CA ALA A 503 9.25 -11.61 19.04
C ALA A 503 9.19 -10.99 17.63
N LEU A 504 8.99 -11.81 16.59
CA LEU A 504 8.87 -11.32 15.21
C LEU A 504 7.67 -10.37 15.04
N ALA A 505 6.51 -10.73 15.58
CA ALA A 505 5.32 -9.87 15.57
C ALA A 505 5.58 -8.56 16.34
N ALA A 506 6.37 -8.59 17.41
CA ALA A 506 6.77 -7.40 18.14
C ALA A 506 7.73 -6.50 17.33
N VAL A 507 8.70 -7.05 16.59
CA VAL A 507 9.56 -6.25 15.67
C VAL A 507 8.70 -5.54 14.62
N ARG A 508 7.81 -6.28 13.94
CA ARG A 508 6.94 -5.74 12.88
C ARG A 508 5.91 -4.75 13.42
N GLY A 509 5.36 -5.03 14.61
CA GLY A 509 4.53 -4.10 15.36
C GLY A 509 5.25 -2.80 15.70
N ALA A 510 6.51 -2.86 16.10
CA ALA A 510 7.32 -1.67 16.37
C ALA A 510 7.53 -0.82 15.11
N GLN A 511 7.78 -1.45 13.95
CA GLN A 511 7.88 -0.77 12.66
C GLN A 511 6.56 -0.07 12.30
N ALA A 512 5.42 -0.77 12.37
CA ALA A 512 4.11 -0.19 12.09
C ALA A 512 3.74 0.94 13.06
N ALA A 513 4.04 0.79 14.37
CA ALA A 513 3.85 1.82 15.38
C ALA A 513 4.64 3.10 15.07
N SER A 514 5.90 2.96 14.64
CA SER A 514 6.74 4.09 14.25
C SER A 514 6.17 4.86 13.07
N TRP A 515 5.69 4.15 12.03
CA TRP A 515 5.00 4.76 10.89
C TRP A 515 3.70 5.46 11.30
N ASN A 516 2.93 4.82 12.18
CA ASN A 516 1.70 5.39 12.74
C ASN A 516 1.95 6.46 13.85
N ARG A 517 3.18 6.98 13.95
CA ARG A 517 3.58 8.05 14.90
C ARG A 517 3.35 7.71 16.38
N GLN A 518 3.33 6.43 16.72
CA GLN A 518 3.23 5.91 18.09
C GLN A 518 4.63 5.56 18.63
N GLU A 519 5.47 6.57 18.86
CA GLU A 519 6.88 6.38 19.22
C GLU A 519 7.08 5.54 20.50
N GLN A 520 6.24 5.74 21.52
CA GLN A 520 6.35 5.01 22.78
C GLN A 520 6.01 3.53 22.60
N GLU A 521 4.91 3.22 21.90
CA GLU A 521 4.52 1.85 21.56
C GLU A 521 5.59 1.14 20.72
N ALA A 522 6.21 1.86 19.78
CA ALA A 522 7.31 1.32 18.98
C ALA A 522 8.51 0.89 19.87
N ARG A 523 8.85 1.70 20.88
CA ARG A 523 9.91 1.37 21.85
C ARG A 523 9.53 0.22 22.78
N ASP A 524 8.26 0.10 23.13
CA ASP A 524 7.78 -0.95 24.03
C ASP A 524 7.78 -2.30 23.31
N LEU A 525 7.33 -2.33 22.05
CA LEU A 525 7.32 -3.52 21.21
C LEU A 525 8.74 -3.97 20.83
N ILE A 526 9.65 -3.06 20.48
CA ILE A 526 11.03 -3.48 20.16
C ILE A 526 11.77 -4.04 21.38
N ARG A 527 11.54 -3.47 22.58
CA ARG A 527 12.05 -4.02 23.84
C ARG A 527 11.49 -5.39 24.12
N THR A 528 10.19 -5.60 23.85
CA THR A 528 9.54 -6.91 23.96
C THR A 528 10.17 -7.93 23.01
N ALA A 529 10.42 -7.54 21.75
CA ALA A 529 11.10 -8.41 20.79
C ALA A 529 12.50 -8.82 21.24
N LEU A 530 13.31 -7.87 21.72
CA LEU A 530 14.69 -8.10 22.13
C LEU A 530 14.79 -8.86 23.47
N ALA A 531 13.81 -8.75 24.36
CA ALA A 531 13.70 -9.62 25.54
C ALA A 531 13.47 -11.10 25.16
N HIS A 532 13.02 -11.34 23.94
CA HIS A 532 12.73 -12.65 23.35
C HIS A 532 13.61 -12.96 22.13
N ASP A 533 14.82 -12.37 22.07
CA ASP A 533 15.71 -12.43 20.91
C ASP A 533 16.10 -13.85 20.46
N ARG A 534 16.10 -14.82 21.38
CA ARG A 534 16.33 -16.25 21.09
C ARG A 534 15.32 -16.85 20.12
N PHE A 535 14.17 -16.21 19.94
CA PHE A 535 13.11 -16.61 19.00
C PHE A 535 13.15 -15.81 17.69
N LEU A 536 14.16 -14.96 17.50
CA LEU A 536 14.41 -14.26 16.25
C LEU A 536 15.50 -15.00 15.46
N ALA A 537 15.26 -15.21 14.17
CA ALA A 537 16.32 -15.67 13.28
C ALA A 537 17.44 -14.61 13.21
N PRO A 538 18.67 -14.97 12.82
CA PRO A 538 19.80 -14.03 12.75
C PRO A 538 19.50 -12.75 11.95
N ARG A 539 18.80 -12.86 10.80
CA ARG A 539 18.41 -11.69 10.00
C ARG A 539 17.44 -10.77 10.75
N ASP A 540 16.45 -11.33 11.43
CA ASP A 540 15.43 -10.59 12.19
C ASP A 540 16.02 -9.96 13.45
N ARG A 541 17.01 -10.60 14.06
CA ARG A 541 17.76 -10.02 15.18
C ARG A 541 18.56 -8.80 14.76
N HIS A 542 19.23 -8.83 13.60
CA HIS A 542 19.92 -7.66 13.06
C HIS A 542 18.94 -6.54 12.71
N LEU A 543 17.77 -6.87 12.14
CA LEU A 543 16.69 -5.91 11.91
C LEU A 543 16.21 -5.29 13.23
N ALA A 544 15.96 -6.10 14.26
CA ALA A 544 15.47 -5.64 15.56
C ALA A 544 16.47 -4.70 16.27
N LEU A 545 17.74 -5.08 16.32
CA LEU A 545 18.82 -4.24 16.91
C LEU A 545 19.03 -2.95 16.11
N GLY A 546 18.97 -3.04 14.78
CA GLY A 546 19.06 -1.85 13.93
C GLY A 546 17.86 -0.91 14.10
N PHE A 547 16.67 -1.47 14.27
CA PHE A 547 15.45 -0.70 14.49
C PHE A 547 15.38 -0.10 15.93
N GLU A 548 15.91 -0.80 16.93
CA GLU A 548 16.10 -0.23 18.27
C GLU A 548 17.05 0.96 18.24
N ALA A 549 18.23 0.79 17.62
CA ALA A 549 19.17 1.89 17.42
C ALA A 549 18.52 3.05 16.65
N TYR A 550 17.74 2.75 15.61
CA TYR A 550 16.91 3.72 14.91
C TYR A 550 16.02 4.46 15.92
N LEU A 551 15.21 3.77 16.75
CA LEU A 551 14.33 4.31 17.80
C LEU A 551 15.00 5.12 18.92
N LEU A 552 16.27 4.85 19.19
CA LEU A 552 17.11 5.63 20.09
C LEU A 552 17.77 6.83 19.38
N GLY A 553 17.70 6.88 18.06
CA GLY A 553 18.31 7.91 17.21
C GLY A 553 19.73 7.62 16.80
N ASP A 554 20.28 6.46 17.20
CA ASP A 554 21.64 6.05 16.94
C ASP A 554 21.87 5.70 15.47
N ALA A 555 22.12 6.74 14.67
CA ALA A 555 22.15 6.68 13.22
C ALA A 555 23.22 5.72 12.68
N ASP A 556 24.44 5.81 13.19
CA ASP A 556 25.56 5.00 12.70
C ASP A 556 25.42 3.53 13.14
N THR A 557 24.99 3.29 14.38
CA THR A 557 24.66 1.93 14.84
C THR A 557 23.49 1.35 14.05
N ALA A 558 22.43 2.11 13.83
CA ALA A 558 21.26 1.67 13.06
C ALA A 558 21.67 1.31 11.62
N ALA A 559 22.38 2.19 10.92
CA ALA A 559 22.88 1.93 9.58
C ALA A 559 23.79 0.70 9.54
N GLY A 560 24.71 0.57 10.49
CA GLY A 560 25.61 -0.59 10.61
C GLY A 560 24.87 -1.91 10.80
N ARG A 561 23.90 -1.97 11.71
CA ARG A 561 23.09 -3.18 12.00
C ARG A 561 22.18 -3.56 10.83
N LEU A 562 21.56 -2.59 10.17
CA LEU A 562 20.68 -2.86 9.03
C LEU A 562 21.46 -3.29 7.79
N ARG A 563 22.68 -2.77 7.58
CA ARG A 563 23.59 -3.33 6.56
C ARG A 563 23.95 -4.79 6.84
N GLN A 564 24.08 -5.20 8.10
CA GLN A 564 24.27 -6.61 8.46
C GLN A 564 23.02 -7.43 8.12
N ALA A 565 21.82 -6.93 8.40
CA ALA A 565 20.56 -7.59 8.01
C ALA A 565 20.48 -7.79 6.48
N VAL A 566 20.78 -6.74 5.71
CA VAL A 566 20.86 -6.80 4.24
C VAL A 566 21.97 -7.74 3.76
N ALA A 567 23.11 -7.80 4.44
CA ALA A 567 24.20 -8.71 4.05
C ALA A 567 23.84 -10.19 4.27
N VAL A 568 23.02 -10.48 5.29
CA VAL A 568 22.51 -11.84 5.56
C VAL A 568 21.48 -12.26 4.51
N ASP A 569 20.60 -11.34 4.10
CA ASP A 569 19.60 -11.59 3.05
C ASP A 569 19.46 -10.38 2.12
N PRO A 570 20.26 -10.31 1.03
CA PRO A 570 20.23 -9.16 0.12
C PRO A 570 18.94 -9.01 -0.67
N ARG A 571 18.10 -10.05 -0.73
CA ARG A 571 16.82 -10.02 -1.45
C ARG A 571 15.66 -9.58 -0.56
N TRP A 572 15.91 -9.26 0.72
CA TRP A 572 14.87 -8.93 1.69
C TRP A 572 14.45 -7.46 1.62
N PRO A 573 13.24 -7.14 1.10
CA PRO A 573 12.83 -5.75 0.88
C PRO A 573 12.75 -4.94 2.19
N GLU A 574 12.35 -5.56 3.29
CA GLU A 574 12.11 -4.82 4.54
C GLU A 574 13.39 -4.40 5.27
N ALA A 575 14.50 -5.12 5.10
CA ALA A 575 15.80 -4.67 5.59
C ALA A 575 16.32 -3.46 4.80
N TRP A 576 16.16 -3.48 3.47
CA TRP A 576 16.48 -2.34 2.61
C TRP A 576 15.58 -1.14 2.91
N MET A 577 14.28 -1.36 3.16
CA MET A 577 13.34 -0.32 3.57
C MET A 577 13.81 0.34 4.87
N ALA A 578 14.10 -0.45 5.91
CA ALA A 578 14.58 0.08 7.19
C ALA A 578 15.90 0.85 7.05
N LEU A 579 16.80 0.43 6.15
CA LEU A 579 18.04 1.16 5.88
C LEU A 579 17.76 2.51 5.20
N GLY A 580 16.83 2.54 4.24
CA GLY A 580 16.33 3.77 3.63
C GLY A 580 15.70 4.73 4.64
N GLU A 581 14.94 4.21 5.61
CA GLU A 581 14.38 4.97 6.73
C GLU A 581 15.48 5.66 7.56
N VAL A 582 16.57 4.94 7.87
CA VAL A 582 17.72 5.54 8.58
C VAL A 582 18.30 6.70 7.80
N TYR A 583 18.54 6.54 6.49
CA TYR A 583 19.09 7.61 5.65
C TYR A 583 18.13 8.79 5.46
N THR A 584 16.82 8.53 5.57
CA THR A 584 15.79 9.54 5.40
C THR A 584 15.47 10.30 6.67
N HIS A 585 15.55 9.64 7.84
CA HIS A 585 15.08 10.20 9.10
C HIS A 585 16.18 10.48 10.12
N LEU A 586 17.34 9.84 9.98
CA LEU A 586 18.52 10.08 10.80
C LEU A 586 19.65 10.71 9.97
N LEU A 587 20.76 11.01 10.65
CA LEU A 587 21.88 11.73 10.05
C LEU A 587 23.20 10.97 10.28
N PRO A 588 23.36 9.77 9.70
CA PRO A 588 24.59 8.99 9.85
C PRO A 588 25.78 9.70 9.21
N GLY A 589 26.99 9.25 9.52
CA GLY A 589 28.25 9.77 8.99
C GLY A 589 28.47 9.50 7.49
N ASP A 590 27.50 8.92 6.79
CA ASP A 590 27.63 8.59 5.38
C ASP A 590 27.54 9.84 4.46
N GLY A 591 27.81 9.64 3.17
CA GLY A 591 27.83 10.69 2.14
C GLY A 591 26.45 11.35 1.87
N PRO A 592 26.17 11.86 0.66
CA PRO A 592 24.93 12.58 0.40
C PRO A 592 23.69 11.70 0.68
N LEU A 593 23.04 11.96 1.82
CA LEU A 593 22.05 11.05 2.41
C LEU A 593 20.80 10.86 1.55
N ASP A 594 20.33 11.91 0.85
CA ASP A 594 19.21 11.79 -0.11
C ASP A 594 19.53 10.81 -1.25
N SER A 595 20.81 10.66 -1.63
CA SER A 595 21.21 9.67 -2.64
C SER A 595 21.26 8.24 -2.08
N LEU A 596 21.71 8.09 -0.83
CA LEU A 596 21.75 6.79 -0.15
C LEU A 596 20.34 6.28 0.15
N ALA A 597 19.44 7.17 0.60
CA ALA A 597 18.02 6.87 0.78
C ALA A 597 17.40 6.43 -0.55
N ALA A 598 17.60 7.20 -1.63
CA ALA A 598 17.09 6.85 -2.96
C ALA A 598 17.58 5.47 -3.43
N ALA A 599 18.89 5.18 -3.28
CA ALA A 599 19.45 3.89 -3.67
C ALA A 599 18.85 2.72 -2.89
N ALA A 600 18.64 2.87 -1.57
CA ALA A 600 18.01 1.85 -0.75
C ALA A 600 16.56 1.61 -1.19
N PHE A 601 15.78 2.68 -1.40
CA PHE A 601 14.38 2.57 -1.82
C PHE A 601 14.20 2.04 -3.24
N ASP A 602 15.06 2.43 -4.18
CA ASP A 602 15.07 1.89 -5.54
C ASP A 602 15.31 0.36 -5.52
N GLU A 603 16.16 -0.12 -4.61
CA GLU A 603 16.41 -1.56 -4.45
C GLU A 603 15.21 -2.31 -3.88
N VAL A 604 14.52 -1.75 -2.88
CA VAL A 604 13.24 -2.31 -2.38
C VAL A 604 12.23 -2.45 -3.52
N HIS A 605 12.04 -1.39 -4.31
CA HIS A 605 11.07 -1.38 -5.42
C HIS A 605 11.48 -2.33 -6.57
N ARG A 606 12.78 -2.56 -6.76
CA ARG A 606 13.31 -3.54 -7.71
C ARG A 606 13.05 -4.98 -7.26
N LEU A 607 13.22 -5.25 -5.96
CA LEU A 607 13.00 -6.57 -5.37
C LEU A 607 11.52 -6.93 -5.28
N ASP A 608 10.70 -5.96 -4.87
CA ASP A 608 9.25 -6.08 -4.82
C ASP A 608 8.59 -4.75 -5.16
N SER A 609 8.12 -4.63 -6.40
CA SER A 609 7.43 -3.42 -6.85
C SER A 609 6.07 -3.23 -6.17
N THR A 610 5.48 -4.27 -5.56
CA THR A 610 4.14 -4.22 -4.91
C THR A 610 4.19 -3.76 -3.46
N PHE A 611 5.38 -3.61 -2.88
CA PHE A 611 5.57 -3.15 -1.51
C PHE A 611 5.24 -1.65 -1.39
N ALA A 612 4.04 -1.30 -0.95
CA ALA A 612 3.56 0.08 -0.96
C ALA A 612 4.35 1.05 -0.06
N PRO A 613 4.90 0.68 1.12
CA PRO A 613 5.62 1.61 1.98
C PRO A 613 6.76 2.36 1.26
N VAL A 614 7.48 1.70 0.35
CA VAL A 614 8.59 2.37 -0.36
C VAL A 614 8.11 3.44 -1.33
N LEU A 615 6.90 3.31 -1.87
CA LEU A 615 6.37 4.25 -2.86
C LEU A 615 6.25 5.66 -2.29
N TYR A 616 5.93 5.82 -1.00
CA TYR A 616 5.85 7.12 -0.34
C TYR A 616 7.15 7.92 -0.51
N HIS A 617 8.29 7.36 -0.10
CA HIS A 617 9.56 8.06 -0.21
C HIS A 617 10.05 8.21 -1.66
N LEU A 618 9.77 7.24 -2.53
CA LEU A 618 10.08 7.39 -3.96
C LEU A 618 9.28 8.52 -4.61
N ILE A 619 8.01 8.72 -4.22
CA ILE A 619 7.19 9.87 -4.66
C ILE A 619 7.80 11.17 -4.16
N GLU A 620 8.13 11.26 -2.87
CA GLU A 620 8.75 12.47 -2.32
C GLU A 620 10.05 12.81 -3.05
N ILE A 621 10.93 11.82 -3.27
CA ILE A 621 12.20 11.98 -3.98
C ILE A 621 11.96 12.42 -5.43
N ALA A 622 11.04 11.79 -6.14
CA ALA A 622 10.70 12.15 -7.51
C ALA A 622 10.19 13.60 -7.60
N LEU A 623 9.28 13.98 -6.71
CA LEU A 623 8.73 15.35 -6.64
C LEU A 623 9.81 16.38 -6.32
N ARG A 624 10.66 16.12 -5.32
CA ARG A 624 11.82 16.98 -5.03
C ARG A 624 12.72 17.11 -6.26
N ARG A 625 12.95 16.05 -7.03
CA ARG A 625 13.76 16.11 -8.25
C ARG A 625 13.05 16.75 -9.45
N GLY A 626 11.77 17.09 -9.34
CA GLY A 626 10.96 17.62 -10.43
C GLY A 626 10.54 16.55 -11.44
N ASP A 627 10.69 15.27 -11.12
CA ASP A 627 10.20 14.16 -11.94
C ASP A 627 8.69 13.96 -11.71
N VAL A 628 7.90 14.87 -12.29
CA VAL A 628 6.44 14.85 -12.22
C VAL A 628 5.88 13.56 -12.82
N ARG A 629 6.49 13.03 -13.90
CA ARG A 629 6.00 11.82 -14.57
C ARG A 629 6.21 10.57 -13.71
N GLY A 630 7.41 10.42 -13.15
CA GLY A 630 7.73 9.34 -12.21
C GLY A 630 6.85 9.42 -10.96
N ALA A 631 6.76 10.61 -10.35
CA ALA A 631 5.90 10.83 -9.19
C ALA A 631 4.42 10.53 -9.48
N THR A 632 3.89 10.92 -10.64
CA THR A 632 2.49 10.63 -11.02
C THR A 632 2.26 9.12 -11.14
N ARG A 633 3.21 8.38 -11.74
CA ARG A 633 3.13 6.92 -11.86
C ARG A 633 3.19 6.24 -10.48
N LEU A 634 4.16 6.63 -9.66
CA LEU A 634 4.34 6.06 -8.32
C LEU A 634 3.16 6.40 -7.41
N LEU A 635 2.63 7.61 -7.45
CA LEU A 635 1.45 8.01 -6.66
C LEU A 635 0.19 7.27 -7.10
N ARG A 636 0.04 7.01 -8.40
CA ARG A 636 -1.05 6.16 -8.90
C ARG A 636 -0.94 4.76 -8.31
N GLN A 637 0.25 4.17 -8.32
CA GLN A 637 0.50 2.86 -7.73
C GLN A 637 0.30 2.87 -6.20
N PHE A 638 0.74 3.92 -5.52
CA PHE A 638 0.57 4.06 -4.07
C PHE A 638 -0.91 4.10 -3.70
N ARG A 639 -1.75 4.85 -4.45
CA ARG A 639 -3.21 4.86 -4.27
C ARG A 639 -3.87 3.49 -4.43
N GLN A 640 -3.33 2.60 -5.25
CA GLN A 640 -3.88 1.24 -5.43
C GLN A 640 -3.77 0.39 -4.16
N GLY A 641 -2.83 0.69 -3.28
CA GLY A 641 -2.68 0.04 -1.98
C GLY A 641 -3.68 0.49 -0.92
N GLU A 642 -4.48 1.53 -1.19
CA GLU A 642 -5.31 2.21 -0.19
C GLU A 642 -4.53 2.61 1.08
N PRO A 643 -3.41 3.34 0.95
CA PRO A 643 -2.53 3.67 2.06
C PRO A 643 -3.23 4.64 3.02
N ASP A 644 -2.68 4.75 4.23
CA ASP A 644 -3.18 5.70 5.21
C ASP A 644 -3.11 7.15 4.69
N SER A 645 -4.10 7.97 5.06
CA SER A 645 -4.22 9.35 4.60
C SER A 645 -3.03 10.24 5.02
N ALA A 646 -2.31 9.85 6.07
CA ALA A 646 -1.16 10.60 6.59
C ALA A 646 0.00 10.66 5.58
N GLU A 647 0.12 9.66 4.70
CA GLU A 647 1.15 9.57 3.66
C GLU A 647 0.59 10.01 2.29
N LEU A 648 -0.68 9.68 2.03
CA LEU A 648 -1.31 9.97 0.73
C LEU A 648 -1.57 11.46 0.51
N VAL A 649 -2.22 12.14 1.46
CA VAL A 649 -2.66 13.54 1.28
C VAL A 649 -1.49 14.50 1.05
N PRO A 650 -0.39 14.48 1.84
CA PRO A 650 0.77 15.32 1.55
C PRO A 650 1.36 15.06 0.16
N SER A 651 1.44 13.80 -0.27
CA SER A 651 1.97 13.42 -1.59
C SER A 651 1.15 14.00 -2.74
N GLU A 652 -0.18 14.04 -2.61
CA GLU A 652 -1.09 14.64 -3.58
C GLU A 652 -0.94 16.16 -3.66
N LEU A 653 -0.85 16.83 -2.50
CA LEU A 653 -0.63 18.27 -2.43
C LEU A 653 0.69 18.66 -3.07
N MET A 654 1.75 17.90 -2.79
CA MET A 654 3.06 18.09 -3.38
C MET A 654 3.03 17.89 -4.90
N LEU A 655 2.41 16.81 -5.40
CA LEU A 655 2.31 16.55 -6.84
C LEU A 655 1.55 17.67 -7.54
N ARG A 656 0.38 18.08 -7.02
CA ARG A 656 -0.42 19.16 -7.62
C ARG A 656 0.37 20.46 -7.71
N CYS A 657 1.12 20.80 -6.65
CA CYS A 657 1.93 22.01 -6.67
C CYS A 657 3.09 21.94 -7.68
N VAL A 658 3.84 20.83 -7.69
CA VAL A 658 5.04 20.68 -8.54
C VAL A 658 4.66 20.47 -10.01
N ALA A 659 3.55 19.79 -10.28
CA ALA A 659 3.08 19.50 -11.63
C ALA A 659 2.44 20.71 -12.32
N GLU A 660 1.65 21.51 -11.59
CA GLU A 660 0.87 22.61 -12.15
C GLU A 660 1.49 23.96 -11.80
N SER A 661 1.26 24.43 -10.58
CA SER A 661 1.89 25.63 -10.03
C SER A 661 1.57 25.76 -8.54
N PRO A 662 2.29 26.63 -7.79
CA PRO A 662 1.92 26.92 -6.42
C PRO A 662 0.53 27.54 -6.25
N ASN A 663 -0.03 28.17 -7.29
CA ASN A 663 -1.37 28.75 -7.28
C ASN A 663 -2.48 27.73 -7.58
N ALA A 664 -2.12 26.55 -8.09
CA ALA A 664 -3.09 25.49 -8.38
C ALA A 664 -3.65 24.83 -7.11
N VAL A 665 -2.96 24.99 -5.98
CA VAL A 665 -3.37 24.47 -4.68
C VAL A 665 -4.02 25.60 -3.87
N ASN A 666 -5.22 25.37 -3.35
CA ASN A 666 -5.91 26.35 -2.48
C ASN A 666 -5.33 26.32 -1.06
N TRP A 667 -4.08 26.77 -0.90
CA TRP A 667 -3.36 26.69 0.37
C TRP A 667 -4.10 27.36 1.54
N ARG A 668 -4.83 28.46 1.31
CA ARG A 668 -5.55 29.19 2.37
C ARG A 668 -6.68 28.35 2.96
N GLU A 669 -7.44 27.66 2.12
CA GLU A 669 -8.51 26.78 2.57
C GLU A 669 -7.95 25.55 3.28
N LEU A 670 -6.96 24.89 2.66
CA LEU A 670 -6.34 23.69 3.20
C LEU A 670 -5.60 23.96 4.53
N ALA A 671 -5.02 25.14 4.69
CA ALA A 671 -4.40 25.54 5.97
C ALA A 671 -5.42 25.71 7.10
N ARG A 672 -6.72 25.89 6.79
CA ARG A 672 -7.79 25.92 7.81
C ARG A 672 -8.35 24.53 8.08
N THR A 673 -8.49 23.70 7.06
CA THR A 673 -9.15 22.38 7.18
C THR A 673 -8.20 21.25 7.55
N ILE A 674 -6.98 21.24 6.97
CA ILE A 674 -5.97 20.20 7.17
C ILE A 674 -4.55 20.79 7.37
N PRO A 675 -4.34 21.71 8.33
CA PRO A 675 -3.07 22.43 8.51
C PRO A 675 -1.85 21.53 8.70
N GLN A 676 -2.03 20.35 9.31
CA GLN A 676 -0.96 19.37 9.50
C GLN A 676 -0.33 18.94 8.17
N TRP A 677 -1.16 18.54 7.19
CA TRP A 677 -0.69 18.04 5.90
C TRP A 677 -0.11 19.13 5.02
N VAL A 678 -0.58 20.37 5.15
CA VAL A 678 0.01 21.54 4.48
C VAL A 678 1.42 21.81 4.99
N VAL A 679 1.63 21.79 6.31
CA VAL A 679 2.96 21.96 6.90
C VAL A 679 3.92 20.85 6.46
N GLU A 680 3.44 19.60 6.44
CA GLU A 680 4.25 18.44 6.03
C GLU A 680 4.61 18.46 4.54
N ALA A 681 3.67 18.79 3.64
CA ALA A 681 3.96 18.96 2.22
C ALA A 681 5.00 20.08 1.99
N GLY A 682 4.84 21.22 2.68
CA GLY A 682 5.81 22.31 2.61
C GLY A 682 7.21 21.89 3.09
N ARG A 683 7.28 21.11 4.18
CA ARG A 683 8.53 20.52 4.68
C ARG A 683 9.19 19.63 3.65
N ALA A 684 8.47 18.64 3.14
CA ALA A 684 9.00 17.64 2.22
C ALA A 684 9.54 18.27 0.92
N LEU A 685 9.00 19.41 0.49
CA LEU A 685 9.44 20.14 -0.71
C LEU A 685 10.61 21.10 -0.46
N ALA A 686 10.80 21.57 0.79
CA ALA A 686 11.86 22.51 1.14
C ALA A 686 13.22 21.84 1.43
N VAL A 687 13.22 20.61 1.92
CA VAL A 687 14.43 19.88 2.34
C VAL A 687 15.18 19.21 1.17
N ALA A 688 16.20 18.40 1.47
CA ALA A 688 17.03 17.67 0.50
C ALA A 688 17.70 18.57 -0.56
N GLY A 689 18.30 19.67 -0.08
CA GLY A 689 19.09 20.53 -0.94
C GLY A 689 18.30 21.61 -1.69
N LEU A 690 17.10 21.98 -1.22
CA LEU A 690 16.26 23.06 -1.76
C LEU A 690 15.82 22.88 -3.22
N ARG A 691 15.31 21.70 -3.56
CA ARG A 691 14.97 21.42 -4.96
C ARG A 691 13.59 21.94 -5.40
N GLN A 692 12.62 22.11 -4.49
CA GLN A 692 11.27 22.63 -4.80
C GLN A 692 10.78 23.76 -3.85
N PRO A 693 11.59 24.81 -3.60
CA PRO A 693 11.25 25.85 -2.62
C PRO A 693 10.00 26.67 -3.00
N ARG A 694 9.66 26.72 -4.30
CA ARG A 694 8.50 27.48 -4.82
C ARG A 694 7.16 26.97 -4.30
N CYS A 695 7.07 25.69 -3.96
CA CYS A 695 5.87 25.07 -3.44
C CYS A 695 5.78 25.11 -1.91
N ALA A 696 6.93 25.14 -1.22
CA ALA A 696 6.99 25.20 0.23
C ALA A 696 6.58 26.57 0.80
N GLU A 697 7.02 27.66 0.18
CA GLU A 697 6.75 29.02 0.64
C GLU A 697 5.25 29.38 0.75
N PRO A 698 4.41 29.20 -0.29
CA PRO A 698 2.99 29.54 -0.19
C PRO A 698 2.22 28.65 0.79
N ALA A 699 2.61 27.37 0.92
CA ALA A 699 2.06 26.47 1.93
C ALA A 699 2.27 27.01 3.35
N TRP A 700 3.51 27.40 3.68
CA TRP A 700 3.81 27.95 5.01
C TRP A 700 3.24 29.34 5.25
N ARG A 701 3.24 30.22 4.24
CA ARG A 701 2.56 31.53 4.35
C ARG A 701 1.07 31.36 4.65
N ALA A 702 0.41 30.39 4.03
CA ALA A 702 -1.00 30.11 4.30
C ALA A 702 -1.24 29.63 5.73
N VAL A 703 -0.38 28.75 6.27
CA VAL A 703 -0.46 28.28 7.66
C VAL A 703 -0.24 29.43 8.65
N ILE A 704 0.73 30.31 8.39
CA ILE A 704 1.01 31.48 9.24
C ILE A 704 -0.21 32.43 9.30
N ALA A 705 -0.91 32.59 8.18
CA ALA A 705 -2.06 33.47 8.01
C ALA A 705 -3.40 32.87 8.47
N ALA A 706 -3.54 31.54 8.53
CA ALA A 706 -4.80 30.87 8.84
C ALA A 706 -5.23 30.94 10.32
N ASP A 707 -4.52 31.72 11.15
CA ASP A 707 -4.70 31.84 12.61
C ASP A 707 -4.95 30.50 13.31
N THR A 708 -4.14 29.49 12.97
CA THR A 708 -4.27 28.16 13.56
C THR A 708 -3.86 28.14 15.03
N ALA A 709 -3.53 29.25 15.68
CA ALA A 709 -2.82 29.32 16.96
C ALA A 709 -3.71 29.18 18.23
N SER A 710 -4.99 28.87 18.06
CA SER A 710 -5.97 28.77 19.15
C SER A 710 -5.59 27.67 20.17
N ASP A 711 -4.95 26.59 19.74
CA ASP A 711 -4.47 25.50 20.60
C ASP A 711 -2.94 25.29 20.54
N VAL A 712 -2.43 24.41 21.41
CA VAL A 712 -0.98 24.09 21.50
C VAL A 712 -0.42 23.56 20.19
N MET A 713 -1.15 22.67 19.52
CA MET A 713 -0.71 22.02 18.27
C MET A 713 -0.71 23.01 17.11
N GLY A 714 -1.71 23.88 17.11
CA GLY A 714 -1.88 25.03 16.27
C GLY A 714 -0.73 26.03 16.35
N ARG A 715 -0.29 26.38 17.57
CA ARG A 715 0.92 27.17 17.79
C ARG A 715 2.18 26.48 17.27
N ALA A 716 2.32 25.18 17.52
CA ALA A 716 3.46 24.41 17.03
C ALA A 716 3.54 24.39 15.49
N ARG A 717 2.40 24.19 14.81
CA ARG A 717 2.32 24.23 13.34
C ARG A 717 2.67 25.61 12.78
N ARG A 718 2.14 26.68 13.38
CA ARG A 718 2.45 28.06 12.99
C ARG A 718 3.94 28.38 13.19
N GLN A 719 4.50 27.95 14.31
CA GLN A 719 5.92 28.10 14.63
C GLN A 719 6.81 27.35 13.63
N GLY A 720 6.42 26.13 13.27
CA GLY A 720 7.10 25.34 12.24
C GLY A 720 7.09 26.04 10.89
N ALA A 721 5.92 26.45 10.41
CA ALA A 721 5.79 27.19 9.16
C ALA A 721 6.63 28.48 9.12
N LEU A 722 6.65 29.24 10.23
CA LEU A 722 7.50 30.44 10.37
C LEU A 722 8.99 30.09 10.29
N SER A 723 9.43 29.05 10.99
CA SER A 723 10.83 28.61 10.98
C SER A 723 11.26 28.11 9.60
N GLY A 724 10.38 27.40 8.89
CA GLY A 724 10.63 26.96 7.52
C GLY A 724 10.73 28.13 6.55
N LEU A 725 9.79 29.09 6.62
CA LEU A 725 9.81 30.26 5.75
C LEU A 725 11.04 31.13 6.01
N GLN A 726 11.41 31.33 7.28
CA GLN A 726 12.67 31.98 7.65
C GLN A 726 13.87 31.30 6.98
N ALA A 727 13.98 29.97 7.10
CA ALA A 727 15.10 29.23 6.53
C ALA A 727 15.20 29.40 5.00
N LEU A 728 14.05 29.38 4.28
CA LEU A 728 14.01 29.64 2.84
C LEU A 728 14.44 31.06 2.47
N LEU A 729 14.05 32.06 3.26
CA LEU A 729 14.40 33.46 3.01
C LEU A 729 15.89 33.71 3.26
N VAL A 730 16.45 33.14 4.34
CA VAL A 730 17.89 33.18 4.64
C VAL A 730 18.69 32.49 3.52
N ALA A 731 18.30 31.28 3.14
CA ALA A 731 19.01 30.51 2.12
C ALA A 731 19.06 31.25 0.77
N GLY A 732 17.95 31.90 0.40
CA GLY A 732 17.84 32.68 -0.83
C GLY A 732 18.39 34.11 -0.77
N GLY A 733 18.95 34.55 0.36
CA GLY A 733 19.46 35.93 0.51
C GLY A 733 18.39 37.02 0.46
N ARG A 734 17.13 36.70 0.81
CA ARG A 734 15.97 37.60 0.69
C ARG A 734 15.74 38.41 1.97
N THR A 735 16.74 39.18 2.37
CA THR A 735 16.79 39.86 3.67
C THR A 735 15.63 40.80 3.95
N GLU A 736 15.16 41.57 2.96
CA GLU A 736 14.04 42.51 3.16
C GLU A 736 12.71 41.78 3.41
N GLN A 737 12.44 40.70 2.67
CA GLN A 737 11.26 39.87 2.91
C GLN A 737 11.34 39.15 4.27
N LEU A 738 12.55 38.82 4.71
CA LEU A 738 12.79 38.25 6.04
C LEU A 738 12.48 39.26 7.15
N ARG A 739 12.94 40.52 7.01
CA ARG A 739 12.61 41.60 7.95
C ARG A 739 11.10 41.79 8.08
N GLN A 740 10.40 41.91 6.95
CA GLN A 740 8.94 42.03 6.92
C GLN A 740 8.21 40.84 7.57
N LEU A 741 8.74 39.63 7.41
CA LEU A 741 8.19 38.44 8.06
C LEU A 741 8.37 38.50 9.58
N LEU A 742 9.58 38.82 10.05
CA LEU A 742 9.93 38.81 11.47
C LEU A 742 9.31 39.97 12.25
N ASP A 743 9.10 41.12 11.60
CA ASP A 743 8.47 42.31 12.19
C ASP A 743 6.93 42.26 12.17
N SER A 744 6.35 41.28 11.47
CA SER A 744 4.89 41.11 11.50
C SER A 744 4.41 40.61 12.87
N ASP A 745 3.16 40.95 13.25
CA ASP A 745 2.46 40.47 14.47
C ASP A 745 2.26 38.93 14.55
N THR A 746 2.98 38.17 13.72
CA THR A 746 2.93 36.71 13.68
C THR A 746 3.70 36.04 14.81
N ALA A 747 4.63 36.75 15.47
CA ALA A 747 5.41 36.27 16.62
C ALA A 747 4.75 36.67 17.96
N SER A 748 3.84 35.85 18.46
CA SER A 748 3.04 36.18 19.66
C SER A 748 3.76 36.02 21.02
N ALA A 749 5.08 35.79 21.05
CA ALA A 749 5.84 35.57 22.28
C ALA A 749 7.00 36.57 22.46
N PRO A 750 7.13 37.23 23.63
CA PRO A 750 8.24 38.13 23.94
C PRO A 750 9.61 37.46 23.71
N GLY A 751 10.55 38.18 23.09
CA GLY A 751 11.88 37.66 22.75
C GLY A 751 11.91 36.55 21.70
N TYR A 752 10.80 36.22 21.03
CA TYR A 752 10.78 35.25 19.93
C TYR A 752 11.43 35.83 18.67
N THR A 753 11.01 37.03 18.25
CA THR A 753 11.57 37.76 17.11
C THR A 753 13.06 38.01 17.26
N ALA A 754 13.51 38.46 18.44
CA ALA A 754 14.92 38.64 18.78
C ALA A 754 15.76 37.39 18.50
N ARG A 755 15.27 36.20 18.87
CA ARG A 755 15.96 34.92 18.60
C ARG A 755 16.04 34.62 17.11
N LEU A 756 14.99 34.90 16.35
CA LEU A 756 14.98 34.65 14.91
C LEU A 756 15.95 35.57 14.16
N TYR A 757 16.08 36.84 14.58
CA TYR A 757 17.09 37.75 14.04
C TYR A 757 18.51 37.24 14.31
N VAL A 758 18.82 36.92 15.57
CA VAL A 758 20.11 36.33 15.96
C VAL A 758 20.43 35.08 15.14
N LEU A 759 19.48 34.16 15.04
CA LEU A 759 19.69 32.91 14.29
C LEU A 759 19.91 33.16 12.80
N SER A 760 19.17 34.09 12.19
CA SER A 760 19.32 34.43 10.78
C SER A 760 20.69 35.03 10.48
N ALA A 761 21.17 35.94 11.35
CA ALA A 761 22.49 36.54 11.24
C ALA A 761 23.61 35.50 11.44
N LEU A 762 23.48 34.59 12.42
CA LEU A 762 24.42 33.48 12.61
C LEU A 762 24.50 32.54 11.39
N ALA A 763 23.45 32.45 10.59
CA ALA A 763 23.44 31.71 9.32
C ALA A 763 23.93 32.52 8.11
N GLY A 764 24.35 33.78 8.31
CA GLY A 764 24.93 34.64 7.28
C GLY A 764 23.94 35.55 6.56
N ALA A 765 22.76 35.82 7.12
CA ALA A 765 21.90 36.90 6.63
C ALA A 765 22.42 38.27 7.11
N ALA A 766 22.34 39.28 6.25
CA ALA A 766 22.76 40.66 6.54
C ALA A 766 21.79 41.38 7.49
N LEU A 767 21.77 40.95 8.75
CA LEU A 767 20.86 41.38 9.83
C LEU A 767 21.63 41.61 11.15
N GLU A 768 22.91 41.98 11.07
CA GLU A 768 23.79 42.09 12.23
C GLU A 768 23.31 43.16 13.22
N ARG A 769 22.70 44.25 12.73
CA ARG A 769 22.14 45.30 13.60
C ARG A 769 20.92 44.79 14.36
N GLU A 770 19.97 44.18 13.66
CA GLU A 770 18.76 43.61 14.25
C GLU A 770 19.09 42.45 15.21
N ALA A 771 20.14 41.68 14.91
CA ALA A 771 20.67 40.65 15.80
C ALA A 771 21.36 41.24 17.04
N ASP A 772 22.11 42.35 16.92
CA ASP A 772 22.68 43.06 18.07
C ASP A 772 21.55 43.62 18.98
N ASP A 773 20.50 44.19 18.39
CA ASP A 773 19.31 44.67 19.13
C ASP A 773 18.57 43.52 19.84
N GLY A 774 18.35 42.42 19.12
CA GLY A 774 17.74 41.21 19.66
C GLY A 774 18.57 40.58 20.79
N ALA A 775 19.90 40.54 20.64
CA ALA A 775 20.79 40.07 21.70
C ALA A 775 20.76 41.00 22.92
N ALA A 776 20.68 42.32 22.73
CA ALA A 776 20.52 43.27 23.83
C ALA A 776 19.19 43.06 24.57
N GLU A 777 18.10 42.75 23.86
CA GLU A 777 16.81 42.38 24.49
C GLU A 777 16.94 41.08 25.31
N LEU A 778 17.51 40.03 24.72
CA LEU A 778 17.73 38.75 25.41
C LEU A 778 18.61 38.92 26.65
N ARG A 779 19.63 39.79 26.56
CA ARG A 779 20.50 40.13 27.68
C ARG A 779 19.76 40.85 28.80
N ARG A 780 18.97 41.88 28.48
CA ARG A 780 18.14 42.58 29.48
C ARG A 780 17.17 41.61 30.18
N ALA A 781 16.55 40.70 29.42
CA ALA A 781 15.69 39.66 29.98
C ALA A 781 16.46 38.69 30.89
N TYR A 782 17.69 38.34 30.52
CA TYR A 782 18.58 37.52 31.36
C TYR A 782 19.01 38.22 32.64
N GLU A 783 19.46 39.46 32.55
CA GLU A 783 19.89 40.26 33.70
C GLU A 783 18.73 40.53 34.68
N ALA A 784 17.51 40.74 34.16
CA ALA A 784 16.33 40.97 34.98
C ALA A 784 15.85 39.71 35.73
N ASN A 785 15.99 38.52 35.13
CA ASN A 785 15.59 37.27 35.77
C ASN A 785 16.47 36.07 35.35
N PRO A 786 17.71 35.97 35.87
CA PRO A 786 18.65 34.93 35.46
C PRO A 786 18.16 33.50 35.69
N ALA A 787 17.31 33.29 36.70
CA ALA A 787 16.74 31.99 37.03
C ALA A 787 15.59 31.60 36.09
N GLY A 788 14.78 32.57 35.64
CA GLY A 788 13.60 32.34 34.80
C GLY A 788 13.85 32.39 33.29
N THR A 789 15.00 32.87 32.82
CA THR A 789 15.34 32.88 31.38
C THR A 789 15.42 31.46 30.82
N MET A 790 14.80 31.21 29.67
CA MET A 790 14.82 29.89 29.05
C MET A 790 16.22 29.53 28.54
N SER A 791 16.63 28.26 28.67
CA SER A 791 17.96 27.80 28.22
C SER A 791 18.17 28.01 26.70
N VAL A 792 17.10 27.96 25.90
CA VAL A 792 17.17 28.31 24.46
C VAL A 792 17.46 29.80 24.21
N GLN A 793 17.00 30.72 25.06
CA GLN A 793 17.32 32.15 24.95
C GLN A 793 18.79 32.39 25.26
N LEU A 794 19.30 31.75 26.31
CA LEU A 794 20.72 31.78 26.67
C LEU A 794 21.59 31.22 25.54
N TRP A 795 21.17 30.13 24.90
CA TRP A 795 21.91 29.59 23.76
C TRP A 795 22.03 30.58 22.59
N HIS A 796 20.95 31.30 22.24
CA HIS A 796 21.00 32.34 21.19
C HIS A 796 21.92 33.49 21.60
N LEU A 797 21.75 34.01 22.83
CA LEU A 797 22.57 35.09 23.36
C LEU A 797 24.06 34.71 23.37
N GLY A 798 24.41 33.58 23.99
CA GLY A 798 25.80 33.12 24.10
C GLY A 798 26.42 32.81 22.73
N SER A 799 25.65 32.27 21.79
CA SER A 799 26.12 32.04 20.42
C SER A 799 26.40 33.36 19.69
N TRP A 800 25.58 34.39 19.90
CA TRP A 800 25.81 35.73 19.34
C TRP A 800 27.00 36.44 19.99
N GLU A 801 27.14 36.38 21.33
CA GLU A 801 28.31 36.94 22.01
C GLU A 801 29.61 36.33 21.47
N ALA A 802 29.63 35.00 21.33
CA ALA A 802 30.77 34.31 20.74
C ALA A 802 31.04 34.77 19.30
N HIS A 803 30.00 34.88 18.47
CA HIS A 803 30.12 35.38 17.10
C HIS A 803 30.71 36.81 17.03
N ARG A 804 30.41 37.66 18.01
CA ARG A 804 30.95 39.03 18.13
C ARG A 804 32.33 39.10 18.80
N GLY A 805 32.97 37.95 19.09
CA GLY A 805 34.28 37.90 19.73
C GLY A 805 34.27 38.17 21.24
N ARG A 806 33.08 38.23 21.87
CA ARG A 806 32.88 38.53 23.29
C ARG A 806 33.02 37.24 24.13
N TRP A 807 34.28 36.81 24.28
CA TRP A 807 34.64 35.55 24.94
C TRP A 807 34.10 35.45 26.37
N ALA A 808 34.28 36.49 27.19
CA ALA A 808 33.95 36.44 28.61
C ALA A 808 32.44 36.25 28.82
N GLU A 809 31.64 36.99 28.05
CA GLU A 809 30.18 36.95 28.06
C GLU A 809 29.66 35.60 27.56
N ALA A 810 30.17 35.12 26.42
CA ALA A 810 29.79 33.82 25.89
C ALA A 810 30.16 32.67 26.85
N LYS A 811 31.34 32.72 27.45
CA LYS A 811 31.82 31.72 28.43
C LYS A 811 30.96 31.72 29.69
N ALA A 812 30.59 32.89 30.23
CA ALA A 812 29.72 32.99 31.40
C ALA A 812 28.32 32.38 31.14
N ILE A 813 27.80 32.58 29.93
CA ILE A 813 26.53 31.97 29.51
C ILE A 813 26.66 30.44 29.36
N ALA A 814 27.76 29.96 28.77
CA ALA A 814 28.04 28.53 28.68
C ALA A 814 28.15 27.87 30.07
N ASP A 815 28.83 28.52 31.02
CA ASP A 815 28.94 28.05 32.41
C ASP A 815 27.58 28.03 33.11
N THR A 816 26.74 29.04 32.86
CA THR A 816 25.36 29.07 33.37
C THR A 816 24.56 27.88 32.85
N LEU A 817 24.63 27.59 31.55
CA LEU A 817 23.97 26.43 30.94
C LEU A 817 24.52 25.11 31.49
N ALA A 818 25.83 24.99 31.70
CA ALA A 818 26.46 23.80 32.28
C ALA A 818 26.03 23.56 33.74
N ALA A 819 25.94 24.64 34.53
CA ALA A 819 25.47 24.58 35.91
C ALA A 819 23.98 24.20 35.99
N ARG A 820 23.16 24.62 35.02
CA ARG A 820 21.77 24.17 34.89
C ARG A 820 21.70 22.69 34.54
N ALA A 821 22.45 22.26 33.53
CA ALA A 821 22.53 20.86 33.10
C ALA A 821 22.93 19.91 34.24
N THR A 822 23.85 20.34 35.11
CA THR A 822 24.28 19.56 36.28
C THR A 822 23.15 19.40 37.30
N ARG A 823 22.33 20.44 37.50
CA ARG A 823 21.19 20.42 38.43
C ARG A 823 20.00 19.64 37.89
N SER A 824 19.66 19.86 36.62
CA SER A 824 18.50 19.24 35.95
C SER A 824 18.77 17.80 35.51
N ARG A 825 20.05 17.43 35.33
CA ARG A 825 20.51 16.21 34.65
C ARG A 825 19.96 16.08 33.22
N GLU A 826 19.54 17.20 32.62
CA GLU A 826 19.01 17.21 31.26
C GLU A 826 20.14 17.26 30.22
N ARG A 827 20.18 16.25 29.33
CA ARG A 827 21.13 16.20 28.21
C ARG A 827 21.05 17.43 27.30
N ARG A 828 19.86 18.00 27.14
CA ARG A 828 19.59 19.18 26.31
C ARG A 828 20.46 20.38 26.71
N GLU A 829 20.49 20.70 28.00
CA GLU A 829 21.22 21.87 28.50
C GLU A 829 22.73 21.67 28.39
N ALA A 830 23.23 20.45 28.62
CA ALA A 830 24.65 20.12 28.46
C ALA A 830 25.12 20.32 27.01
N ARG A 831 24.27 19.96 26.03
CA ARG A 831 24.55 20.19 24.59
C ARG A 831 24.58 21.68 24.26
N MET A 832 23.60 22.45 24.73
CA MET A 832 23.59 23.92 24.53
C MET A 832 24.83 24.58 25.16
N ALA A 833 25.23 24.16 26.36
CA ALA A 833 26.44 24.66 27.02
C ALA A 833 27.70 24.38 26.20
N SER A 834 27.88 23.14 25.77
CA SER A 834 29.04 22.72 24.96
C SER A 834 29.08 23.43 23.61
N SER A 835 27.90 23.66 23.00
CA SER A 835 27.72 24.38 21.75
C SER A 835 28.15 25.85 21.86
N VAL A 836 27.74 26.55 22.92
CA VAL A 836 28.19 27.94 23.17
C VAL A 836 29.68 27.98 23.51
N LEU A 837 30.16 27.05 24.33
CA LEU A 837 31.58 26.97 24.70
C LEU A 837 32.48 26.75 23.48
N ALA A 838 32.10 25.85 22.57
CA ALA A 838 32.85 25.60 21.34
C ALA A 838 32.99 26.86 20.49
N ARG A 839 31.90 27.64 20.32
CA ARG A 839 31.95 28.93 19.62
C ARG A 839 32.82 29.95 20.34
N ALA A 840 32.71 30.03 21.66
CA ALA A 840 33.50 30.94 22.46
C ALA A 840 35.00 30.62 22.32
N LEU A 841 35.38 29.33 22.36
CA LEU A 841 36.76 28.88 22.19
C LEU A 841 37.30 29.27 20.81
N LEU A 842 36.50 29.11 19.75
CA LEU A 842 36.87 29.58 18.41
C LEU A 842 37.11 31.10 18.37
N ALA A 843 36.24 31.89 19.01
CA ALA A 843 36.41 33.34 19.11
C ALA A 843 37.69 33.75 19.86
N ARG A 844 38.17 32.91 20.78
CA ARG A 844 39.44 33.10 21.49
C ARG A 844 40.66 32.52 20.73
N GLY A 845 40.44 31.84 19.61
CA GLY A 845 41.49 31.20 18.81
C GLY A 845 41.87 29.78 19.25
N ASP A 846 41.16 29.17 20.22
CA ASP A 846 41.39 27.79 20.64
C ASP A 846 40.63 26.80 19.75
N SER A 847 41.21 26.56 18.58
CA SER A 847 40.67 25.66 17.56
C SER A 847 40.72 24.18 17.95
N THR A 848 41.63 23.78 18.85
CA THR A 848 41.84 22.36 19.18
C THR A 848 40.76 21.87 20.14
N GLU A 849 40.51 22.62 21.21
CA GLU A 849 39.45 22.24 22.15
C GLU A 849 38.06 22.46 21.55
N ALA A 850 37.89 23.50 20.73
CA ALA A 850 36.67 23.67 19.95
C ALA A 850 36.40 22.48 19.01
N LEU A 851 37.43 21.97 18.33
CA LEU A 851 37.30 20.77 17.48
C LEU A 851 36.85 19.57 18.30
N ARG A 852 37.45 19.34 19.48
CA ARG A 852 37.07 18.24 20.37
C ARG A 852 35.61 18.33 20.79
N LEU A 853 35.14 19.50 21.19
CA LEU A 853 33.74 19.73 21.56
C LEU A 853 32.79 19.57 20.38
N LEU A 854 33.12 20.12 19.21
CA LEU A 854 32.30 19.99 18.01
C LEU A 854 32.22 18.54 17.53
N VAL A 855 33.32 17.80 17.58
CA VAL A 855 33.36 16.36 17.29
C VAL A 855 32.57 15.55 18.33
N ALA A 856 32.42 16.03 19.56
CA ALA A 856 31.55 15.38 20.55
C ALA A 856 30.07 15.78 20.41
N LEU A 857 29.79 16.98 19.85
CA LEU A 857 28.44 17.47 19.60
C LEU A 857 27.82 16.90 18.33
N VAL A 858 28.64 16.64 17.31
CA VAL A 858 28.21 16.28 15.95
C VAL A 858 28.01 14.76 15.72
N PRO A 859 28.23 13.88 16.70
CA PRO A 859 27.61 12.55 16.74
C PRO A 859 26.92 12.33 18.09
N ASP A 860 25.63 12.70 18.13
CA ASP A 860 24.72 12.36 19.22
C ASP A 860 23.26 12.63 18.77
N THR A 861 22.86 11.99 17.68
CA THR A 861 21.63 11.17 17.66
C THR A 861 20.44 11.79 18.41
N VAL A 862 19.90 12.89 17.88
CA VAL A 862 18.55 13.34 18.29
C VAL A 862 17.57 12.52 17.47
N ARG A 863 17.01 11.46 18.08
CA ARG A 863 15.67 11.04 17.71
C ARG A 863 14.65 11.81 18.53
N GLY A 864 13.76 12.44 17.80
CA GLY A 864 12.52 12.99 18.30
C GLY A 864 11.98 13.79 17.15
N ALA A 865 10.84 13.36 16.61
CA ALA A 865 10.02 14.07 15.62
C ALA A 865 10.60 15.40 15.09
N LEU A 866 10.98 15.42 13.81
CA LEU A 866 11.10 16.64 12.97
C LEU A 866 11.32 17.92 13.77
N THR A 867 12.57 18.16 14.13
CA THR A 867 12.92 19.25 15.03
C THR A 867 12.78 20.59 14.29
N TRP A 868 11.62 21.22 14.40
CA TRP A 868 11.46 22.62 13.99
C TRP A 868 12.36 23.56 14.81
N GLN A 869 12.90 23.08 15.94
CA GLN A 869 13.83 23.83 16.77
C GLN A 869 15.25 23.82 16.16
N PRO A 870 15.82 24.99 15.86
CA PRO A 870 17.14 25.11 15.24
C PRO A 870 18.29 24.44 16.01
N TRP A 871 18.27 24.52 17.35
CA TRP A 871 19.33 23.98 18.22
C TRP A 871 19.34 22.45 18.27
N GLU A 872 18.21 21.78 18.02
CA GLU A 872 18.14 20.30 18.02
C GLU A 872 18.88 19.70 16.82
N SER A 873 18.87 20.44 15.70
CA SER A 873 19.57 20.03 14.48
C SER A 873 21.08 20.26 14.51
N LEU A 874 21.56 21.12 15.42
CA LEU A 874 22.95 21.58 15.53
C LEU A 874 23.57 21.99 14.17
N GLY A 875 22.76 22.61 13.30
CA GLY A 875 23.19 22.99 11.94
C GLY A 875 24.38 23.95 11.93
N GLY A 876 24.39 24.95 12.81
CA GLY A 876 25.52 25.88 12.92
C GLY A 876 26.82 25.19 13.36
N GLU A 877 26.73 24.28 14.32
CA GLU A 877 27.85 23.50 14.85
C GLU A 877 28.42 22.55 13.80
N ARG A 878 27.55 21.88 13.03
CA ARG A 878 27.97 21.03 11.91
C ARG A 878 28.73 21.84 10.86
N LEU A 879 28.24 23.04 10.51
CA LEU A 879 28.93 23.92 9.58
C LEU A 879 30.29 24.39 10.14
N LEU A 880 30.34 24.79 11.40
CA LEU A 880 31.59 25.17 12.08
C LEU A 880 32.61 24.03 12.10
N LEU A 881 32.17 22.80 12.38
CA LEU A 881 33.03 21.62 12.33
C LEU A 881 33.60 21.39 10.93
N ALA A 882 32.76 21.47 9.89
CA ALA A 882 33.20 21.32 8.51
C ALA A 882 34.20 22.43 8.11
N GLN A 883 33.95 23.67 8.51
CA GLN A 883 34.86 24.81 8.28
C GLN A 883 36.21 24.61 8.99
N LEU A 884 36.19 24.09 10.21
CA LEU A 884 37.38 23.83 11.00
C LEU A 884 38.24 22.71 10.40
N ARG A 885 37.59 21.63 9.95
CA ARG A 885 38.25 20.54 9.19
C ARG A 885 38.87 21.06 7.90
N PHE A 886 38.15 21.92 7.17
CA PHE A 886 38.67 22.57 5.96
C PHE A 886 39.92 23.40 6.26
N ALA A 887 39.88 24.25 7.28
CA ALA A 887 41.01 25.11 7.67
C ALA A 887 42.26 24.32 8.07
N ARG A 888 42.10 23.06 8.50
CA ARG A 888 43.19 22.13 8.84
C ARG A 888 43.71 21.33 7.65
N GLY A 889 43.18 21.55 6.44
CA GLY A 889 43.53 20.79 5.23
C GLY A 889 42.84 19.42 5.11
N GLU A 890 41.88 19.12 5.98
CA GLU A 890 41.16 17.84 6.01
C GLU A 890 39.95 17.90 5.05
N PHE A 891 40.21 18.12 3.76
CA PHE A 891 39.19 18.47 2.77
C PHE A 891 38.11 17.40 2.56
N ALA A 892 38.49 16.11 2.51
CA ALA A 892 37.55 15.01 2.33
C ALA A 892 36.56 14.91 3.50
N GLU A 893 37.06 15.09 4.72
CA GLU A 893 36.26 15.06 5.93
C GLU A 893 35.34 16.28 6.03
N SER A 894 35.86 17.47 5.72
CA SER A 894 35.05 18.69 5.58
C SER A 894 33.91 18.51 4.59
N TYR A 895 34.21 17.98 3.39
CA TYR A 895 33.23 17.72 2.35
C TYR A 895 32.14 16.75 2.84
N ARG A 896 32.52 15.65 3.49
CA ARG A 896 31.61 14.64 4.05
C ARG A 896 30.67 15.24 5.10
N ILE A 897 31.20 15.97 6.07
CA ILE A 897 30.40 16.60 7.14
C ILE A 897 29.43 17.62 6.54
N ALA A 898 29.89 18.44 5.59
CA ALA A 898 29.07 19.43 4.90
C ALA A 898 28.04 18.81 3.94
N ALA A 899 28.24 17.57 3.46
CA ALA A 899 27.26 16.87 2.64
C ALA A 899 25.98 16.51 3.41
N GLY A 900 26.05 16.42 4.75
CA GLY A 900 24.88 16.15 5.60
C GLY A 900 23.78 17.22 5.50
N PHE A 901 24.07 18.43 5.00
CA PHE A 901 23.03 19.44 4.72
C PHE A 901 22.10 19.07 3.55
N ASP A 902 22.42 18.01 2.80
CA ASP A 902 21.51 17.44 1.80
C ASP A 902 20.50 16.43 2.39
N ALA A 903 20.47 16.25 3.73
CA ALA A 903 19.51 15.38 4.40
C ALA A 903 18.05 15.84 4.21
N PRO A 904 17.08 14.91 4.08
CA PRO A 904 15.65 15.23 3.97
C PRO A 904 14.94 15.44 5.33
N THR A 905 15.70 15.64 6.41
CA THR A 905 15.17 15.62 7.79
C THR A 905 14.93 17.00 8.38
N SER A 906 15.95 17.85 8.37
CA SER A 906 15.98 19.06 9.17
C SER A 906 15.72 20.32 8.34
N VAL A 907 14.60 21.00 8.63
CA VAL A 907 14.28 22.27 7.98
C VAL A 907 15.32 23.36 8.29
N PRO A 908 15.83 23.52 9.53
CA PRO A 908 16.93 24.44 9.80
C PRO A 908 18.17 24.23 8.92
N TYR A 909 18.43 23.03 8.37
CA TYR A 909 19.60 22.83 7.49
C TYR A 909 19.53 23.64 6.20
N VAL A 910 18.31 23.98 5.77
CA VAL A 910 18.06 24.83 4.61
C VAL A 910 18.82 26.15 4.72
N MET A 911 18.83 26.79 5.90
CA MET A 911 19.45 28.11 6.07
C MET A 911 20.98 28.07 5.91
N TYR A 912 21.61 26.94 6.24
CA TYR A 912 23.06 26.75 6.16
C TYR A 912 23.50 26.11 4.85
N LEU A 913 22.57 25.63 4.02
CA LEU A 913 22.87 24.95 2.77
C LEU A 913 23.75 25.76 1.83
N PRO A 914 23.53 27.07 1.58
CA PRO A 914 24.40 27.85 0.70
C PRO A 914 25.86 27.88 1.20
N ALA A 915 26.08 28.11 2.50
CA ALA A 915 27.42 28.12 3.07
C ALA A 915 28.08 26.73 2.98
N SER A 916 27.30 25.66 3.20
CA SER A 916 27.77 24.28 3.00
C SER A 916 28.15 24.01 1.53
N LEU A 917 27.37 24.48 0.56
CA LEU A 917 27.67 24.31 -0.86
C LEU A 917 28.97 25.02 -1.26
N ALA A 918 29.17 26.26 -0.79
CA ALA A 918 30.39 27.02 -1.02
C ALA A 918 31.61 26.30 -0.40
N LEU A 919 31.48 25.79 0.81
CA LEU A 919 32.54 25.03 1.47
C LEU A 919 32.87 23.73 0.73
N ARG A 920 31.86 22.98 0.28
CA ARG A 920 32.04 21.75 -0.51
C ARG A 920 32.65 22.00 -1.87
N MET A 921 32.27 23.11 -2.53
CA MET A 921 32.88 23.54 -3.79
C MET A 921 34.38 23.71 -3.61
N ARG A 922 34.79 24.47 -2.58
CA ARG A 922 36.20 24.72 -2.27
C ARG A 922 36.95 23.45 -1.86
N ALA A 923 36.31 22.57 -1.09
CA ALA A 923 36.91 21.28 -0.70
C ALA A 923 37.12 20.39 -1.92
N ALA A 924 36.15 20.34 -2.84
CA ALA A 924 36.28 19.60 -4.09
C ALA A 924 37.39 20.16 -4.99
N GLU A 925 37.51 21.49 -5.11
CA GLU A 925 38.61 22.15 -5.83
C GLU A 925 39.97 21.79 -5.22
N ALA A 926 40.09 21.84 -3.90
CA ALA A 926 41.31 21.47 -3.18
C ALA A 926 41.68 19.97 -3.33
N MET A 927 40.68 19.11 -3.52
CA MET A 927 40.87 17.67 -3.81
C MET A 927 41.09 17.37 -5.31
N GLY A 928 41.02 18.37 -6.20
CA GLY A 928 41.13 18.18 -7.65
C GLY A 928 39.87 17.61 -8.32
N ASP A 929 38.73 17.57 -7.63
CA ASP A 929 37.45 17.11 -8.20
C ASP A 929 36.67 18.27 -8.82
N ALA A 930 37.09 18.67 -10.02
CA ALA A 930 36.45 19.74 -10.80
C ALA A 930 34.96 19.47 -11.09
N ARG A 931 34.56 18.20 -11.18
CA ARG A 931 33.17 17.81 -11.47
C ARG A 931 32.27 18.08 -10.27
N ALA A 932 32.71 17.69 -9.07
CA ALA A 932 31.99 17.96 -7.84
C ALA A 932 31.92 19.47 -7.54
N ALA A 933 33.03 20.19 -7.73
CA ALA A 933 33.08 21.65 -7.55
C ALA A 933 32.05 22.36 -8.43
N GLU A 934 32.05 22.06 -9.74
CA GLU A 934 31.13 22.66 -10.69
C GLU A 934 29.66 22.26 -10.40
N ALA A 935 29.42 21.06 -9.86
CA ALA A 935 28.09 20.68 -9.41
C ALA A 935 27.59 21.55 -8.25
N MET A 936 28.43 21.87 -7.26
CA MET A 936 28.07 22.77 -6.16
C MET A 936 27.88 24.21 -6.65
N ARG A 937 28.73 24.68 -7.56
CA ARG A 937 28.61 26.00 -8.18
C ARG A 937 27.26 26.20 -8.86
N ARG A 938 26.83 25.24 -9.69
CA ARG A 938 25.50 25.28 -10.32
C ARG A 938 24.37 25.36 -9.29
N ARG A 939 24.48 24.64 -8.18
CA ARG A 939 23.47 24.68 -7.11
C ARG A 939 23.40 26.05 -6.44
N LEU A 940 24.53 26.70 -6.16
CA LEU A 940 24.57 28.06 -5.62
C LEU A 940 23.90 29.08 -6.56
N VAL A 941 24.17 28.98 -7.86
CA VAL A 941 23.54 29.83 -8.87
C VAL A 941 22.01 29.65 -8.89
N VAL A 942 21.53 28.41 -8.80
CA VAL A 942 20.09 28.11 -8.74
C VAL A 942 19.44 28.71 -7.49
N LEU A 943 20.17 28.77 -6.36
CA LEU A 943 19.71 29.41 -5.12
C LEU A 943 19.75 30.94 -5.17
N GLY A 944 20.24 31.54 -6.25
CA GLY A 944 20.44 32.99 -6.35
C GLY A 944 21.64 33.49 -5.53
N ARG A 945 22.51 32.58 -5.05
CA ARG A 945 23.65 32.90 -4.19
C ARG A 945 24.96 33.01 -4.97
N ARG A 946 24.95 33.89 -5.98
CA ARG A 946 26.15 34.17 -6.81
C ARG A 946 27.26 34.86 -6.02
N ASP A 947 26.88 35.62 -4.99
CA ASP A 947 27.79 36.20 -4.01
C ASP A 947 28.73 35.14 -3.40
N LEU A 948 28.24 33.93 -3.14
CA LEU A 948 29.02 32.82 -2.59
C LEU A 948 29.85 32.04 -3.62
N VAL A 949 29.61 32.27 -4.92
CA VAL A 949 30.44 31.71 -6.00
C VAL A 949 31.68 32.58 -6.22
N GLU A 950 31.52 33.90 -6.03
CA GLU A 950 32.54 34.92 -6.30
C GLU A 950 33.38 35.29 -5.06
N LEU A 951 32.98 34.85 -3.86
CA LEU A 951 33.80 34.82 -2.64
C LEU A 951 34.94 33.78 -2.78
N LEU A 952 35.83 34.06 -3.72
CA LEU A 952 37.23 33.64 -3.79
C LEU A 952 38.08 34.55 -2.89
#